data_AF-A0A5B2TTD0-F1
#
_entry.id   AF-A0A5B2TTD0-F1
#
_cell.length_a   1.000
_cell.length_b   1.000
_cell.length_c   1.000
_cell.angle_alpha   90.00
_cell.angle_beta   90.00
_cell.angle_gamma   90.00
#
_symmetry.space_group_name_H-M   'P 1'
#
loop_
_entity.id
_entity.type
_entity.pdbx_description
1 polymer ?
#
loop_
_entity_poly.entity_id
_entity_poly.type
_entity_poly.pdbx_seq_one_letter_code
_entity_poly.pdbx_strand_id
1 'polypeptide(L)'
;MFGMLVSNAQFLLQAPNSTDENNYRWYEASDNGTVLGTDFFYEVTAPGIYFATYDGTLCGSNATGYFIVTDCNNPDNQVTLDITNNVSGGATVSWSPAVSGDPTRPIVTATDAVVKYTATVTKAGNDFALPNFTVVCLPQAANLVDDVVSLDEDTSVIVDIYANDSDLPNPGTLTTTSPSNGTVTIDDNGTPNNPLDDVLTYTPNPDFNGADSFDYTVCNSFGDCSMATVTIDVLPIVDTFDDTIAILVNEIRVIDEWALNDNDIPTLGTFSITQPTNGSATIDDNGTPNDPSDDTITYFPNNDFVGSDAFEYTLCDDAGNCSTSTITMIVSPSNTDLDSDNDGILDSFEDLNLDADNDPATNPTDTDLDGYPDYLDIDSDNDGIPDNVEAQTTSGYIAPSGTDANGNGVDDAYETGGNLGLFPIDTDGDSLPDYLDDDSDNDNVPDSIEAHDQNHDGIADLTLFGSDQDGDGLDDGYEGSNVNDIDVNDELDDPFGQLPNTDSDLESDYRDTDDDDDGIETIDEDLNMDGDYSNDDSDGDGTPNYLDSDLGELSEQIEVFNVITPNGDGVHDVLRIDGLENFPNNTIRIYNRWGVSVFTTRAYNTEGNVFDGTSQGRVTVDQSNRLPVGTYFYILDYEEPNGTMKQLSGYIYINR
;
A
#
# COMPACT_ATOMS: atom_id res chain seq x y z
N MET A 1 -15.42 -16.20 -18.92
CA MET A 1 -15.85 -16.62 -20.28
C MET A 1 -14.64 -16.44 -21.18
N PHE A 2 -13.91 -17.53 -21.45
CA PHE A 2 -12.59 -17.50 -22.07
C PHE A 2 -12.65 -17.06 -23.54
N GLY A 3 -12.08 -15.90 -23.83
CA GLY A 3 -11.81 -15.40 -25.17
C GLY A 3 -10.33 -15.13 -25.38
N MET A 4 -9.45 -16.08 -25.08
CA MET A 4 -8.06 -16.02 -25.56
C MET A 4 -8.05 -16.33 -27.06
N LEU A 5 -8.05 -15.30 -27.88
CA LEU A 5 -7.51 -15.37 -29.23
C LEU A 5 -6.05 -14.91 -29.14
N VAL A 6 -5.12 -15.84 -28.95
CA VAL A 6 -3.71 -15.57 -29.23
C VAL A 6 -3.14 -16.74 -30.01
N SER A 7 -3.11 -16.59 -31.34
CA SER A 7 -2.27 -17.38 -32.23
C SER A 7 -1.35 -16.37 -32.90
N ASN A 8 -0.42 -15.82 -32.13
CA ASN A 8 0.71 -15.07 -32.69
C ASN A 8 1.75 -16.12 -33.07
N ALA A 9 1.79 -16.52 -34.34
CA ALA A 9 2.90 -17.35 -34.82
C ALA A 9 4.22 -16.58 -34.59
N GLN A 10 5.18 -17.20 -33.90
CA GLN A 10 6.47 -16.54 -33.59
C GLN A 10 7.30 -16.33 -34.86
N PHE A 11 7.27 -17.26 -35.84
CA PHE A 11 7.79 -17.01 -37.19
C PHE A 11 6.91 -17.61 -38.28
N LEU A 12 6.92 -16.93 -39.43
CA LEU A 12 6.30 -17.38 -40.66
C LEU A 12 7.37 -17.81 -41.67
N LEU A 13 7.50 -19.11 -41.91
CA LEU A 13 8.43 -19.66 -42.88
C LEU A 13 7.86 -19.52 -44.29
N GLN A 14 8.66 -19.01 -45.24
CA GLN A 14 8.25 -18.81 -46.63
C GLN A 14 8.97 -19.78 -47.57
N ALA A 15 8.24 -20.45 -48.47
CA ALA A 15 8.88 -21.33 -49.45
C ALA A 15 9.78 -20.55 -50.45
N PRO A 16 10.91 -21.13 -50.92
CA PRO A 16 11.95 -20.37 -51.63
C PRO A 16 11.59 -19.77 -53.01
N ASN A 17 10.52 -20.23 -53.69
CA ASN A 17 10.15 -19.77 -55.04
C ASN A 17 8.68 -19.30 -55.10
N SER A 18 8.47 -18.01 -55.39
CA SER A 18 7.18 -17.31 -55.31
C SER A 18 6.27 -17.41 -56.55
N THR A 19 6.53 -18.32 -57.49
CA THR A 19 5.81 -18.34 -58.79
C THR A 19 4.66 -19.34 -58.86
N ASP A 20 4.47 -20.19 -57.85
CA ASP A 20 3.37 -21.17 -57.74
C ASP A 20 2.97 -21.34 -56.26
N GLU A 21 2.00 -20.55 -55.80
CA GLU A 21 1.61 -20.45 -54.38
C GLU A 21 0.87 -21.69 -53.83
N ASN A 22 0.51 -22.68 -54.68
CA ASN A 22 -0.43 -23.76 -54.32
C ASN A 22 0.14 -25.19 -54.40
N ASN A 23 1.46 -25.40 -54.37
CA ASN A 23 2.04 -26.74 -54.62
C ASN A 23 3.21 -27.13 -53.71
N TYR A 24 3.19 -26.66 -52.46
CA TYR A 24 4.18 -27.00 -51.45
C TYR A 24 3.63 -27.95 -50.40
N ARG A 25 4.52 -28.73 -49.79
CA ARG A 25 4.25 -29.52 -48.59
C ARG A 25 5.38 -29.32 -47.59
N TRP A 26 5.02 -28.95 -46.37
CA TRP A 26 5.95 -28.75 -45.26
C TRP A 26 6.09 -30.01 -44.42
N TYR A 27 7.32 -30.26 -43.98
CA TYR A 27 7.69 -31.38 -43.11
C TYR A 27 8.69 -30.90 -42.06
N GLU A 28 8.68 -31.56 -40.91
CA GLU A 28 9.77 -31.51 -39.94
C GLU A 28 10.74 -32.65 -40.25
N ALA A 29 12.06 -32.40 -40.20
CA ALA A 29 13.08 -33.38 -40.54
C ALA A 29 13.08 -34.62 -39.64
N SER A 30 12.56 -34.51 -38.42
CA SER A 30 12.39 -35.61 -37.46
C SER A 30 11.18 -36.50 -37.82
N ASP A 31 10.15 -35.96 -38.47
CA ASP A 31 8.94 -36.65 -38.89
C ASP A 31 8.56 -36.33 -40.36
N ASN A 32 9.20 -37.06 -41.27
CA ASN A 32 8.88 -37.00 -42.70
C ASN A 32 7.58 -37.71 -43.09
N GLY A 33 6.86 -38.33 -42.13
CA GLY A 33 5.61 -39.05 -42.38
C GLY A 33 4.38 -38.13 -42.37
N THR A 34 4.50 -36.98 -41.72
CA THR A 34 3.39 -36.05 -41.47
C THR A 34 3.56 -34.79 -42.31
N VAL A 35 2.53 -34.42 -43.07
CA VAL A 35 2.47 -33.13 -43.77
C VAL A 35 1.95 -32.09 -42.79
N LEU A 36 2.77 -31.09 -42.46
CA LEU A 36 2.44 -30.06 -41.48
C LEU A 36 1.60 -28.92 -42.08
N GLY A 37 1.74 -28.69 -43.39
CA GLY A 37 1.01 -27.66 -44.11
C GLY A 37 1.19 -27.80 -45.61
N THR A 38 0.25 -27.25 -46.37
CA THR A 38 0.27 -27.25 -47.84
C THR A 38 0.34 -25.85 -48.46
N ASP A 39 0.29 -24.82 -47.62
CA ASP A 39 0.32 -23.44 -48.05
C ASP A 39 1.76 -22.97 -48.36
N PHE A 40 1.85 -21.84 -49.05
CA PHE A 40 3.13 -21.23 -49.41
C PHE A 40 3.94 -20.77 -48.18
N PHE A 41 3.26 -20.55 -47.06
CA PHE A 41 3.86 -20.26 -45.77
C PHE A 41 3.55 -21.37 -44.77
N TYR A 42 4.40 -21.50 -43.76
CA TYR A 42 4.15 -22.35 -42.60
C TYR A 42 4.47 -21.58 -41.32
N GLU A 43 3.50 -21.53 -40.41
CA GLU A 43 3.65 -20.94 -39.10
C GLU A 43 4.36 -21.92 -38.17
N VAL A 44 5.41 -21.45 -37.50
CA VAL A 44 6.19 -22.26 -36.56
C VAL A 44 6.20 -21.60 -35.19
N THR A 45 5.98 -22.42 -34.17
CA THR A 45 5.92 -22.02 -32.75
C THR A 45 6.86 -22.85 -31.88
N ALA A 46 7.70 -23.70 -32.49
CA ALA A 46 8.62 -24.57 -31.76
C ALA A 46 9.97 -24.67 -32.49
N PRO A 47 11.09 -24.81 -31.75
CA PRO A 47 12.39 -25.10 -32.36
C PRO A 47 12.38 -26.41 -33.13
N GLY A 48 13.05 -26.44 -34.29
CA GLY A 48 13.09 -27.61 -35.16
C GLY A 48 13.77 -27.35 -36.50
N ILE A 49 13.90 -28.42 -37.30
CA ILE A 49 14.37 -28.33 -38.69
C ILE A 49 13.20 -28.61 -39.62
N TYR A 50 12.80 -27.60 -40.38
CA TYR A 50 11.67 -27.66 -41.30
C TYR A 50 12.14 -27.56 -42.74
N PHE A 51 11.40 -28.16 -43.65
CA PHE A 51 11.65 -28.00 -45.08
C PHE A 51 10.38 -28.11 -45.90
N ALA A 52 10.35 -27.38 -47.02
CA ALA A 52 9.29 -27.45 -47.99
C ALA A 52 9.74 -28.29 -49.21
N THR A 53 8.84 -29.16 -49.68
CA THR A 53 8.98 -29.86 -50.95
C THR A 53 7.95 -29.36 -51.96
N TYR A 54 8.31 -29.34 -53.24
CA TYR A 54 7.41 -28.94 -54.33
C TYR A 54 6.84 -30.19 -55.03
N ASP A 55 5.51 -30.33 -55.08
CA ASP A 55 4.80 -31.56 -55.50
C ASP A 55 4.31 -31.56 -56.97
N GLY A 56 5.09 -31.00 -57.90
CA GLY A 56 4.74 -31.06 -59.34
C GLY A 56 4.68 -32.47 -59.98
N THR A 57 4.98 -33.56 -59.24
CA THR A 57 5.23 -34.97 -59.65
C THR A 57 6.36 -35.16 -60.70
N LEU A 58 7.24 -36.16 -60.67
CA LEU A 58 7.43 -37.37 -59.86
C LEU A 58 8.84 -37.34 -59.26
N CYS A 59 8.93 -37.73 -57.98
CA CYS A 59 10.11 -37.73 -57.11
C CYS A 59 10.41 -36.37 -56.48
N GLY A 60 9.50 -35.91 -55.60
CA GLY A 60 9.71 -34.82 -54.63
C GLY A 60 10.86 -35.13 -53.66
N SER A 61 12.07 -35.21 -54.19
CA SER A 61 13.25 -35.72 -53.50
C SER A 61 14.26 -34.63 -53.16
N ASN A 62 14.03 -33.39 -53.61
CA ASN A 62 14.96 -32.29 -53.39
C ASN A 62 14.26 -31.18 -52.62
N ALA A 63 14.51 -31.10 -51.31
CA ALA A 63 14.21 -29.91 -50.53
C ALA A 63 14.88 -28.69 -51.21
N THR A 64 14.12 -27.61 -51.38
CA THR A 64 14.62 -26.39 -52.01
C THR A 64 15.41 -25.51 -51.01
N GLY A 65 15.30 -25.81 -49.71
CA GLY A 65 16.03 -25.24 -48.58
C GLY A 65 15.58 -25.87 -47.26
N TYR A 66 16.36 -25.65 -46.20
CA TYR A 66 16.06 -26.04 -44.82
C TYR A 66 15.87 -24.78 -43.97
N PHE A 67 14.90 -24.78 -43.09
CA PHE A 67 14.68 -23.76 -42.07
C PHE A 67 15.04 -24.38 -40.73
N ILE A 68 16.05 -23.83 -40.08
CA ILE A 68 16.53 -24.26 -38.77
C ILE A 68 16.11 -23.17 -37.80
N VAL A 69 15.21 -23.56 -36.90
CA VAL A 69 14.64 -22.70 -35.89
C VAL A 69 15.16 -23.23 -34.56
N THR A 70 15.93 -22.43 -33.83
CA THR A 70 16.48 -22.82 -32.51
C THR A 70 15.87 -22.01 -31.38
N ASP A 71 16.24 -22.30 -30.14
CA ASP A 71 16.16 -21.34 -29.04
C ASP A 71 17.17 -20.19 -29.27
N CYS A 72 16.90 -19.00 -28.76
CA CYS A 72 17.82 -17.87 -28.78
C CYS A 72 18.90 -17.93 -27.68
N ASN A 73 18.70 -18.75 -26.65
CA ASN A 73 19.61 -18.92 -25.53
C ASN A 73 20.83 -19.79 -25.90
N ASN A 74 22.00 -19.41 -25.42
CA ASN A 74 23.23 -20.18 -25.63
C ASN A 74 23.32 -21.32 -24.59
N PRO A 75 23.63 -22.57 -24.98
CA PRO A 75 24.18 -23.00 -26.28
C PRO A 75 23.16 -23.44 -27.34
N ASP A 76 21.88 -23.42 -27.03
CA ASP A 76 20.83 -23.95 -27.91
C ASP A 76 20.67 -23.13 -29.22
N ASN A 77 21.14 -21.88 -29.23
CA ASN A 77 21.23 -21.05 -30.42
C ASN A 77 22.39 -21.39 -31.38
N GLN A 78 23.21 -22.40 -31.10
CA GLN A 78 24.32 -22.80 -31.98
C GLN A 78 23.91 -23.89 -32.99
N VAL A 79 24.06 -23.59 -34.27
CA VAL A 79 23.68 -24.49 -35.38
C VAL A 79 24.90 -24.96 -36.15
N THR A 80 25.09 -26.27 -36.25
CA THR A 80 26.11 -26.86 -37.13
C THR A 80 25.54 -27.14 -38.53
N LEU A 81 26.07 -26.50 -39.56
CA LEU A 81 25.67 -26.70 -40.95
C LEU A 81 26.52 -27.79 -41.62
N ASP A 82 26.15 -29.06 -41.45
CA ASP A 82 26.94 -30.18 -41.96
C ASP A 82 26.62 -30.51 -43.44
N ILE A 83 27.59 -30.24 -44.32
CA ILE A 83 27.50 -30.60 -45.75
C ILE A 83 28.55 -31.64 -46.17
N THR A 84 29.24 -32.27 -45.23
CA THR A 84 30.40 -33.13 -45.48
C THR A 84 30.14 -34.20 -46.55
N ASN A 85 28.95 -34.82 -46.50
CA ASN A 85 28.55 -35.87 -47.43
C ASN A 85 28.29 -35.37 -48.87
N ASN A 86 28.10 -34.06 -49.05
CA ASN A 86 27.83 -33.43 -50.34
C ASN A 86 29.10 -32.90 -51.03
N VAL A 87 30.25 -32.93 -50.34
CA VAL A 87 31.51 -32.38 -50.86
C VAL A 87 32.43 -33.50 -51.30
N SER A 88 32.60 -33.66 -52.61
CA SER A 88 33.49 -34.67 -53.18
C SER A 88 34.97 -34.26 -53.07
N GLY A 89 35.87 -35.24 -52.92
CA GLY A 89 37.32 -34.99 -52.79
C GLY A 89 37.89 -34.09 -53.90
N GLY A 90 38.68 -33.08 -53.50
CA GLY A 90 39.28 -32.08 -54.37
C GLY A 90 38.38 -30.89 -54.75
N ALA A 91 37.17 -30.78 -54.17
CA ALA A 91 36.33 -29.59 -54.27
C ALA A 91 36.68 -28.55 -53.20
N THR A 92 36.37 -27.28 -53.45
CA THR A 92 36.39 -26.21 -52.46
C THR A 92 34.97 -25.75 -52.16
N VAL A 93 34.72 -25.27 -50.94
CA VAL A 93 33.41 -24.74 -50.51
C VAL A 93 33.55 -23.28 -50.13
N SER A 94 32.59 -22.47 -50.58
CA SER A 94 32.40 -21.10 -50.10
C SER A 94 30.96 -20.89 -49.66
N TRP A 95 30.75 -20.11 -48.61
CA TRP A 95 29.42 -19.78 -48.10
C TRP A 95 29.04 -18.32 -48.40
N SER A 96 27.75 -18.09 -48.61
CA SER A 96 27.14 -16.76 -48.66
C SER A 96 25.95 -16.72 -47.69
N PRO A 97 25.98 -15.90 -46.61
CA PRO A 97 27.11 -15.11 -46.12
C PRO A 97 28.35 -15.96 -45.77
N ALA A 98 29.52 -15.32 -45.69
CA ALA A 98 30.75 -16.01 -45.32
C ALA A 98 30.69 -16.51 -43.86
N VAL A 99 31.16 -17.73 -43.63
CA VAL A 99 31.22 -18.38 -42.31
C VAL A 99 32.67 -18.71 -41.95
N SER A 100 32.96 -18.81 -40.66
CA SER A 100 34.28 -19.16 -40.14
C SER A 100 34.38 -20.65 -39.78
N GLY A 101 35.59 -21.16 -39.54
CA GLY A 101 35.82 -22.57 -39.16
C GLY A 101 35.94 -23.54 -40.34
N ASP A 102 35.54 -24.80 -40.11
CA ASP A 102 35.54 -25.84 -41.14
C ASP A 102 34.46 -25.52 -42.19
N PRO A 103 34.81 -25.28 -43.47
CA PRO A 103 33.83 -24.89 -44.48
C PRO A 103 32.85 -26.01 -44.85
N THR A 104 33.09 -27.26 -44.42
CA THR A 104 32.17 -28.38 -44.63
C THR A 104 31.22 -28.62 -43.45
N ARG A 105 31.52 -28.04 -42.28
CA ARG A 105 30.75 -28.17 -41.03
C ARG A 105 30.83 -26.89 -40.17
N PRO A 106 30.54 -25.69 -40.71
CA PRO A 106 30.63 -24.46 -39.92
C PRO A 106 29.55 -24.46 -38.82
N ILE A 107 29.88 -23.82 -37.69
CA ILE A 107 28.91 -23.51 -36.63
C ILE A 107 28.52 -22.05 -36.80
N VAL A 108 27.22 -21.78 -36.86
CA VAL A 108 26.65 -20.44 -36.90
C VAL A 108 25.81 -20.22 -35.65
N THR A 109 25.77 -19.00 -35.14
CA THR A 109 24.88 -18.61 -34.04
C THR A 109 23.60 -18.08 -34.63
N ALA A 110 22.48 -18.70 -34.31
CA ALA A 110 21.16 -18.22 -34.66
C ALA A 110 20.85 -16.94 -33.85
N THR A 111 20.21 -16.00 -34.52
CA THR A 111 19.69 -14.75 -33.94
C THR A 111 18.24 -14.60 -34.34
N ASP A 112 17.55 -13.60 -33.81
CA ASP A 112 16.23 -13.15 -34.25
C ASP A 112 16.17 -12.79 -35.75
N ALA A 113 17.30 -12.36 -36.32
CA ALA A 113 17.43 -12.12 -37.74
C ALA A 113 17.41 -13.43 -38.55
N VAL A 114 16.50 -13.49 -39.52
CA VAL A 114 16.45 -14.59 -40.49
C VAL A 114 17.66 -14.52 -41.43
N VAL A 115 18.63 -15.41 -41.24
CA VAL A 115 19.84 -15.46 -42.07
C VAL A 115 19.84 -16.67 -42.99
N LYS A 116 19.97 -16.42 -44.29
CA LYS A 116 20.00 -17.46 -45.33
C LYS A 116 21.44 -17.78 -45.76
N TYR A 117 21.94 -18.94 -45.37
CA TYR A 117 23.24 -19.45 -45.74
C TYR A 117 23.15 -20.36 -46.97
N THR A 118 23.95 -20.07 -48.00
CA THR A 118 24.07 -20.91 -49.20
C THR A 118 25.51 -21.36 -49.39
N ALA A 119 25.73 -22.67 -49.45
CA ALA A 119 27.03 -23.25 -49.76
C ALA A 119 27.19 -23.46 -51.27
N THR A 120 28.27 -22.92 -51.84
CA THR A 120 28.69 -23.15 -53.22
C THR A 120 29.88 -24.10 -53.23
N VAL A 121 29.73 -25.24 -53.89
CA VAL A 121 30.79 -26.24 -54.08
C VAL A 121 31.41 -26.04 -55.45
N THR A 122 32.72 -25.78 -55.50
CA THR A 122 33.49 -25.59 -56.74
C THR A 122 34.37 -26.81 -56.99
N LYS A 123 34.23 -27.44 -58.15
CA LYS A 123 35.11 -28.55 -58.57
C LYS A 123 35.47 -28.44 -60.05
N ALA A 124 36.78 -28.47 -60.33
CA ALA A 124 37.32 -28.36 -61.69
C ALA A 124 36.76 -27.15 -62.48
N GLY A 125 36.53 -26.02 -61.78
CA GLY A 125 36.02 -24.78 -62.38
C GLY A 125 34.50 -24.73 -62.61
N ASN A 126 33.74 -25.72 -62.12
CA ASN A 126 32.27 -25.69 -62.14
C ASN A 126 31.74 -25.46 -60.73
N ASP A 127 30.81 -24.52 -60.60
CA ASP A 127 30.16 -24.16 -59.35
C ASP A 127 28.74 -24.73 -59.31
N PHE A 128 28.38 -25.32 -58.16
CA PHE A 128 27.03 -25.77 -57.87
C PHE A 128 26.65 -25.34 -56.45
N ALA A 129 25.50 -24.68 -56.32
CA ALA A 129 24.95 -24.27 -55.04
C ALA A 129 24.11 -25.41 -54.45
N LEU A 130 24.35 -25.72 -53.17
CA LEU A 130 23.50 -26.61 -52.39
C LEU A 130 22.20 -25.90 -51.99
N PRO A 131 21.17 -26.65 -51.53
CA PRO A 131 20.03 -26.05 -50.84
C PRO A 131 20.49 -25.12 -49.73
N ASN A 132 19.75 -24.03 -49.54
CA ASN A 132 20.06 -23.04 -48.51
C ASN A 132 19.65 -23.54 -47.12
N PHE A 133 20.35 -23.04 -46.11
CA PHE A 133 19.97 -23.15 -44.70
C PHE A 133 19.53 -21.76 -44.24
N THR A 134 18.25 -21.59 -43.98
CA THR A 134 17.72 -20.42 -43.29
C THR A 134 17.79 -20.71 -41.80
N VAL A 135 18.53 -19.89 -41.05
CA VAL A 135 18.72 -20.04 -39.60
C VAL A 135 18.13 -18.84 -38.91
N VAL A 136 17.34 -19.10 -37.87
CA VAL A 136 16.72 -18.09 -37.00
C VAL A 136 16.49 -18.71 -35.63
N CYS A 137 16.42 -17.90 -34.58
CA CYS A 137 16.05 -18.37 -33.24
C CYS A 137 14.66 -17.85 -32.83
N LEU A 138 13.97 -18.63 -31.99
CA LEU A 138 12.74 -18.28 -31.28
C LEU A 138 13.14 -17.84 -29.87
N PRO A 139 12.75 -16.62 -29.45
CA PRO A 139 12.75 -16.27 -28.04
C PRO A 139 11.82 -17.23 -27.29
N GLN A 140 12.19 -17.60 -26.07
CA GLN A 140 11.33 -18.35 -25.16
C GLN A 140 11.00 -17.48 -23.95
N ALA A 141 9.90 -17.81 -23.27
CA ALA A 141 9.58 -17.26 -21.98
C ALA A 141 10.50 -17.85 -20.89
N ALA A 142 10.58 -17.18 -19.74
CA ALA A 142 11.33 -17.68 -18.60
C ALA A 142 10.76 -19.00 -18.06
N ASN A 143 11.57 -19.78 -17.36
CA ASN A 143 11.11 -20.94 -16.62
C ASN A 143 10.93 -20.53 -15.15
N LEU A 144 9.70 -20.20 -14.80
CA LEU A 144 9.32 -19.76 -13.45
C LEU A 144 8.84 -20.95 -12.59
N VAL A 145 9.14 -20.92 -11.30
CA VAL A 145 8.78 -21.97 -10.33
C VAL A 145 8.08 -21.33 -9.14
N ASP A 146 7.03 -21.97 -8.64
CA ASP A 146 6.27 -21.46 -7.49
C ASP A 146 7.16 -21.28 -6.24
N ASP A 147 6.88 -20.22 -5.50
CA ASP A 147 7.63 -19.77 -4.33
C ASP A 147 6.81 -19.90 -3.06
N VAL A 148 7.50 -20.00 -1.92
CA VAL A 148 6.90 -20.02 -0.59
C VAL A 148 7.67 -19.09 0.32
N VAL A 149 6.95 -18.23 1.03
CA VAL A 149 7.47 -17.36 2.09
C VAL A 149 6.58 -17.45 3.33
N SER A 150 7.17 -17.21 4.49
CA SER A 150 6.46 -17.09 5.75
C SER A 150 7.06 -15.93 6.53
N LEU A 151 6.19 -15.21 7.23
CA LEU A 151 6.47 -14.01 8.00
C LEU A 151 5.46 -13.94 9.15
N ASP A 152 5.77 -13.15 10.16
CA ASP A 152 4.81 -12.83 11.20
C ASP A 152 3.88 -11.70 10.69
N GLU A 153 2.64 -11.63 11.18
CA GLU A 153 1.73 -10.52 10.85
C GLU A 153 2.32 -9.16 11.23
N ASP A 154 1.78 -8.10 10.61
CA ASP A 154 2.25 -6.71 10.75
C ASP A 154 3.72 -6.47 10.38
N THR A 155 4.36 -7.45 9.74
CA THR A 155 5.70 -7.30 9.18
C THR A 155 5.68 -7.45 7.66
N SER A 156 6.59 -6.75 6.99
CA SER A 156 6.80 -6.90 5.54
C SER A 156 7.97 -7.82 5.24
N VAL A 157 7.93 -8.49 4.09
CA VAL A 157 8.99 -9.40 3.64
C VAL A 157 9.39 -9.14 2.20
N ILE A 158 10.71 -9.16 1.94
CA ILE A 158 11.24 -9.20 0.58
C ILE A 158 11.15 -10.64 0.07
N VAL A 159 10.46 -10.85 -1.05
CA VAL A 159 10.25 -12.16 -1.65
C VAL A 159 11.32 -12.42 -2.71
N ASP A 160 12.20 -13.38 -2.46
CA ASP A 160 13.27 -13.80 -3.39
C ASP A 160 12.75 -14.68 -4.55
N ILE A 161 11.84 -14.15 -5.38
CA ILE A 161 11.15 -14.89 -6.46
C ILE A 161 12.11 -15.53 -7.49
N TYR A 162 13.30 -14.97 -7.71
CA TYR A 162 14.23 -15.50 -8.72
C TYR A 162 15.15 -16.62 -8.22
N ALA A 163 15.05 -17.03 -6.96
CA ALA A 163 15.99 -17.97 -6.35
C ALA A 163 15.97 -19.37 -7.00
N ASN A 164 14.81 -19.79 -7.49
CA ASN A 164 14.53 -21.11 -8.10
C ASN A 164 14.22 -21.02 -9.61
N ASP A 165 14.23 -19.82 -10.20
CA ASP A 165 13.90 -19.56 -11.59
C ASP A 165 15.07 -19.68 -12.55
N SER A 166 14.77 -19.78 -13.85
CA SER A 166 15.78 -19.83 -14.91
C SER A 166 15.33 -19.21 -16.23
N ASP A 167 16.29 -18.94 -17.13
CA ASP A 167 16.06 -18.34 -18.45
C ASP A 167 15.36 -16.96 -18.39
N LEU A 168 15.61 -16.21 -17.31
CA LEU A 168 15.08 -14.86 -17.09
C LEU A 168 15.56 -13.87 -18.18
N PRO A 169 14.65 -13.09 -18.78
CA PRO A 169 14.96 -12.21 -19.90
C PRO A 169 15.67 -10.93 -19.47
N ASN A 170 16.54 -10.41 -20.34
CA ASN A 170 17.06 -9.05 -20.27
C ASN A 170 17.24 -8.51 -21.71
N PRO A 171 16.40 -7.56 -22.18
CA PRO A 171 15.33 -6.86 -21.44
C PRO A 171 14.03 -7.67 -21.28
N GLY A 172 13.23 -7.32 -20.27
CA GLY A 172 11.93 -7.92 -19.95
C GLY A 172 11.09 -7.05 -19.01
N THR A 173 9.98 -7.57 -18.50
CA THR A 173 9.12 -6.90 -17.50
C THR A 173 8.68 -7.90 -16.43
N LEU A 174 8.54 -7.45 -15.19
CA LEU A 174 7.89 -8.14 -14.07
C LEU A 174 6.54 -7.47 -13.78
N THR A 175 5.50 -8.27 -13.55
CA THR A 175 4.19 -7.79 -13.09
C THR A 175 3.59 -8.77 -12.10
N THR A 176 2.80 -8.29 -11.15
CA THR A 176 2.12 -9.12 -10.13
C THR A 176 0.60 -8.95 -10.21
N THR A 177 -0.13 -9.92 -9.66
CA THR A 177 -1.54 -9.72 -9.27
C THR A 177 -1.62 -9.21 -7.85
N SER A 178 -2.70 -8.52 -7.49
CA SER A 178 -2.97 -8.20 -6.09
C SER A 178 -3.34 -9.48 -5.32
N PRO A 179 -2.74 -9.73 -4.14
CA PRO A 179 -3.20 -10.75 -3.23
C PRO A 179 -4.53 -10.35 -2.56
N SER A 180 -5.12 -11.23 -1.74
CA SER A 180 -6.44 -10.96 -1.14
C SER A 180 -6.37 -10.25 0.21
N ASN A 181 -5.28 -10.43 0.97
CA ASN A 181 -5.13 -9.92 2.33
C ASN A 181 -3.76 -9.24 2.51
N GLY A 182 -3.36 -8.46 1.53
CA GLY A 182 -2.12 -7.70 1.57
C GLY A 182 -1.87 -6.92 0.29
N THR A 183 -0.70 -6.31 0.24
CA THR A 183 -0.20 -5.55 -0.90
C THR A 183 1.15 -6.06 -1.36
N VAL A 184 1.44 -5.88 -2.65
CA VAL A 184 2.73 -6.23 -3.24
C VAL A 184 3.25 -5.01 -3.98
N THR A 185 4.46 -4.58 -3.62
CA THR A 185 5.18 -3.50 -4.29
C THR A 185 6.38 -4.04 -5.06
N ILE A 186 6.70 -3.40 -6.18
CA ILE A 186 7.86 -3.72 -7.01
C ILE A 186 8.74 -2.47 -7.07
N ASP A 187 9.95 -2.56 -6.53
CA ASP A 187 11.01 -1.58 -6.76
C ASP A 187 11.84 -2.03 -7.96
N ASP A 188 11.76 -1.28 -9.07
CA ASP A 188 12.49 -1.58 -10.31
C ASP A 188 13.96 -1.12 -10.29
N ASN A 189 14.42 -0.56 -9.16
CA ASN A 189 15.76 -0.02 -8.95
C ASN A 189 16.18 1.01 -10.05
N GLY A 190 15.19 1.70 -10.62
CA GLY A 190 15.37 2.65 -11.73
C GLY A 190 15.63 1.98 -13.09
N THR A 191 15.30 0.69 -13.23
CA THR A 191 15.51 -0.10 -14.45
C THR A 191 14.25 -0.79 -14.99
N PRO A 192 13.25 -0.05 -15.54
CA PRO A 192 11.93 -0.58 -15.90
C PRO A 192 11.87 -1.71 -16.96
N ASN A 193 12.99 -2.06 -17.57
CA ASN A 193 13.07 -3.11 -18.61
C ASN A 193 14.04 -4.24 -18.22
N ASN A 194 14.44 -4.31 -16.96
CA ASN A 194 15.37 -5.31 -16.45
C ASN A 194 14.81 -5.97 -15.20
N PRO A 195 14.01 -7.04 -15.34
CA PRO A 195 13.41 -7.67 -14.18
C PRO A 195 14.44 -8.30 -13.23
N LEU A 196 15.69 -8.46 -13.64
CA LEU A 196 16.72 -9.17 -12.87
C LEU A 196 17.20 -8.47 -11.60
N ASP A 197 16.91 -7.18 -11.45
CA ASP A 197 17.22 -6.40 -10.24
C ASP A 197 15.98 -5.78 -9.58
N ASP A 198 14.79 -6.17 -10.03
CA ASP A 198 13.54 -5.78 -9.38
C ASP A 198 13.44 -6.47 -8.00
N VAL A 199 12.99 -5.74 -6.99
CA VAL A 199 12.77 -6.23 -5.62
C VAL A 199 11.29 -6.22 -5.32
N LEU A 200 10.76 -7.37 -4.90
CA LEU A 200 9.36 -7.55 -4.55
C LEU A 200 9.21 -7.55 -3.04
N THR A 201 8.36 -6.67 -2.51
CA THR A 201 7.99 -6.63 -1.09
C THR A 201 6.52 -6.97 -0.95
N TYR A 202 6.20 -7.90 -0.05
CA TYR A 202 4.83 -8.19 0.39
C TYR A 202 4.62 -7.60 1.79
N THR A 203 3.47 -6.96 1.97
CA THR A 203 2.99 -6.44 3.26
C THR A 203 1.57 -6.98 3.47
N PRO A 204 1.29 -7.76 4.53
CA PRO A 204 -0.06 -8.20 4.85
C PRO A 204 -0.95 -7.00 5.21
N ASN A 205 -2.27 -7.18 5.14
CA ASN A 205 -3.17 -6.22 5.78
C ASN A 205 -2.94 -6.23 7.30
N PRO A 206 -3.21 -5.13 8.02
CA PRO A 206 -3.18 -5.12 9.49
C PRO A 206 -4.00 -6.27 10.08
N ASP A 207 -3.47 -6.89 11.13
CA ASP A 207 -4.09 -8.00 11.90
C ASP A 207 -4.45 -9.25 11.06
N PHE A 208 -3.92 -9.36 9.84
CA PHE A 208 -4.14 -10.52 9.01
C PHE A 208 -3.10 -11.61 9.27
N ASN A 209 -3.55 -12.72 9.83
CA ASN A 209 -2.85 -14.00 9.79
C ASN A 209 -3.53 -15.06 8.91
N GLY A 210 -2.72 -16.01 8.45
CA GLY A 210 -3.15 -17.13 7.62
C GLY A 210 -2.54 -17.13 6.22
N ALA A 211 -3.18 -17.87 5.33
CA ALA A 211 -2.63 -18.11 3.99
C ALA A 211 -3.05 -17.01 3.00
N ASP A 212 -2.09 -16.49 2.26
CA ASP A 212 -2.30 -15.58 1.14
C ASP A 212 -1.49 -16.01 -0.09
N SER A 213 -1.77 -15.42 -1.25
CA SER A 213 -1.03 -15.73 -2.47
C SER A 213 -1.21 -14.66 -3.54
N PHE A 214 -0.17 -14.50 -4.35
CA PHE A 214 -0.25 -13.74 -5.59
C PHE A 214 0.52 -14.45 -6.71
N ASP A 215 0.16 -14.16 -7.96
CA ASP A 215 0.90 -14.62 -9.13
C ASP A 215 1.86 -13.53 -9.60
N TYR A 216 3.07 -13.91 -10.00
CA TYR A 216 3.98 -13.04 -10.75
C TYR A 216 4.15 -13.53 -12.18
N THR A 217 4.29 -12.59 -13.09
CA THR A 217 4.46 -12.83 -14.52
C THR A 217 5.71 -12.12 -15.03
N VAL A 218 6.58 -12.88 -15.71
CA VAL A 218 7.78 -12.35 -16.36
C VAL A 218 7.61 -12.46 -17.86
N CYS A 219 7.69 -11.34 -18.57
CA CYS A 219 7.61 -11.28 -20.02
C CYS A 219 8.95 -10.86 -20.63
N ASN A 220 9.32 -11.47 -21.77
CA ASN A 220 10.43 -10.98 -22.58
C ASN A 220 9.98 -9.82 -23.49
N SER A 221 10.94 -9.13 -24.13
CA SER A 221 10.65 -8.02 -25.05
C SER A 221 9.84 -8.38 -26.31
N PHE A 222 9.60 -9.67 -26.56
CA PHE A 222 8.83 -10.18 -27.69
C PHE A 222 7.38 -10.51 -27.30
N GLY A 223 7.04 -10.40 -26.02
CA GLY A 223 5.71 -10.68 -25.48
C GLY A 223 5.47 -12.14 -25.11
N ASP A 224 6.51 -12.98 -25.05
CA ASP A 224 6.38 -14.31 -24.45
C ASP A 224 6.49 -14.17 -22.93
N CYS A 225 5.49 -14.70 -22.23
CA CYS A 225 5.35 -14.56 -20.78
C CYS A 225 5.23 -15.92 -20.10
N SER A 226 5.77 -16.00 -18.90
CA SER A 226 5.57 -17.11 -17.97
C SER A 226 5.01 -16.58 -16.66
N MET A 227 4.32 -17.45 -15.92
CA MET A 227 3.65 -17.13 -14.66
C MET A 227 3.97 -18.21 -13.63
N ALA A 228 4.15 -17.80 -12.38
CA ALA A 228 4.29 -18.66 -11.20
C ALA A 228 3.60 -18.01 -10.00
N THR A 229 3.32 -18.81 -8.98
CA THR A 229 2.58 -18.36 -7.78
C THR A 229 3.52 -18.25 -6.58
N VAL A 230 3.42 -17.16 -5.84
CA VAL A 230 3.99 -17.04 -4.49
C VAL A 230 2.90 -17.42 -3.49
N THR A 231 3.16 -18.44 -2.67
CA THR A 231 2.31 -18.79 -1.52
C THR A 231 2.91 -18.18 -0.25
N ILE A 232 2.08 -17.48 0.53
CA ILE A 232 2.48 -16.79 1.74
C ILE A 232 1.77 -17.43 2.93
N ASP A 233 2.51 -17.65 4.02
CA ASP A 233 2.00 -18.12 5.30
C ASP A 233 2.30 -17.07 6.36
N VAL A 234 1.30 -16.24 6.67
CA VAL A 234 1.37 -15.19 7.70
C VAL A 234 1.06 -15.82 9.06
N LEU A 235 2.01 -15.73 9.98
CA LEU A 235 1.93 -16.33 11.30
C LEU A 235 1.31 -15.33 12.29
N PRO A 236 0.36 -15.77 13.13
CA PRO A 236 -0.21 -14.90 14.14
C PRO A 236 0.84 -14.53 15.20
N ILE A 237 0.75 -13.30 15.69
CA ILE A 237 1.39 -12.80 16.89
C ILE A 237 0.28 -12.69 17.96
N VAL A 238 0.62 -12.95 19.22
CA VAL A 238 -0.38 -12.85 20.30
C VAL A 238 -0.57 -11.39 20.64
N ASP A 239 -1.81 -10.90 20.61
CA ASP A 239 -2.16 -9.50 20.89
C ASP A 239 -3.09 -9.40 22.08
N THR A 240 -2.59 -8.80 23.15
CA THR A 240 -3.35 -8.56 24.37
C THR A 240 -3.61 -7.06 24.51
N PHE A 241 -4.77 -6.68 25.01
CA PHE A 241 -5.17 -5.30 25.25
C PHE A 241 -5.54 -5.08 26.72
N ASP A 242 -5.45 -3.83 27.19
CA ASP A 242 -5.78 -3.54 28.58
C ASP A 242 -7.29 -3.75 28.81
N ASP A 243 -7.64 -4.31 29.96
CA ASP A 243 -9.01 -4.56 30.39
C ASP A 243 -9.34 -3.68 31.58
N THR A 244 -10.59 -3.22 31.64
CA THR A 244 -11.12 -2.57 32.84
C THR A 244 -12.41 -3.26 33.26
N ILE A 245 -12.58 -3.46 34.57
CA ILE A 245 -13.80 -3.99 35.16
C ILE A 245 -14.19 -3.22 36.43
N ALA A 246 -15.49 -3.11 36.68
CA ALA A 246 -16.03 -2.52 37.88
C ALA A 246 -16.75 -3.59 38.71
N ILE A 247 -16.47 -3.63 40.02
CA ILE A 247 -17.05 -4.62 40.94
C ILE A 247 -17.45 -3.98 42.26
N LEU A 248 -18.36 -4.61 42.99
CA LEU A 248 -18.76 -4.11 44.30
C LEU A 248 -17.76 -4.49 45.40
N VAL A 249 -17.67 -3.65 46.43
CA VAL A 249 -16.85 -3.90 47.61
C VAL A 249 -17.13 -5.27 48.23
N ASN A 250 -16.06 -6.02 48.48
CA ASN A 250 -16.07 -7.41 48.97
C ASN A 250 -16.64 -8.47 47.98
N GLU A 251 -16.94 -8.10 46.74
CA GLU A 251 -17.32 -9.06 45.71
C GLU A 251 -16.12 -9.90 45.27
N ILE A 252 -16.31 -11.22 45.12
CA ILE A 252 -15.32 -12.08 44.47
C ILE A 252 -15.79 -12.24 43.03
N ARG A 253 -14.97 -11.79 42.08
CA ARG A 253 -15.30 -11.74 40.66
C ARG A 253 -14.51 -12.79 39.90
N VAL A 254 -15.21 -13.53 39.04
CA VAL A 254 -14.57 -14.31 37.97
C VAL A 254 -14.57 -13.40 36.74
N ILE A 255 -13.40 -13.24 36.16
CA ILE A 255 -13.11 -12.43 34.98
C ILE A 255 -12.93 -13.43 33.84
N ASP A 256 -14.00 -13.63 33.09
CA ASP A 256 -14.05 -14.45 31.87
C ASP A 256 -13.95 -13.54 30.61
N GLU A 257 -14.10 -12.24 30.81
CA GLU A 257 -14.17 -11.17 29.81
C GLU A 257 -12.80 -10.66 29.33
N TRP A 258 -11.69 -11.05 29.98
CA TRP A 258 -10.32 -10.63 29.62
C TRP A 258 -9.93 -10.95 28.16
N ALA A 259 -10.62 -11.90 27.53
CA ALA A 259 -10.34 -12.36 26.19
C ALA A 259 -11.23 -11.69 25.11
N LEU A 260 -12.06 -10.70 25.48
CA LEU A 260 -13.07 -10.13 24.58
C LEU A 260 -12.50 -9.09 23.61
N ASN A 261 -11.51 -8.30 24.04
CA ASN A 261 -10.80 -7.31 23.23
C ASN A 261 -9.45 -7.83 22.71
N ASP A 262 -8.94 -8.92 23.26
CA ASP A 262 -7.74 -9.62 22.79
C ASP A 262 -7.91 -10.30 21.43
N ASN A 263 -6.85 -10.27 20.63
CA ASN A 263 -6.78 -10.97 19.34
C ASN A 263 -5.71 -12.08 19.36
N ASP A 264 -5.87 -13.07 18.47
CA ASP A 264 -4.88 -14.13 18.26
C ASP A 264 -4.48 -14.93 19.52
N ILE A 265 -5.46 -15.11 20.42
CA ILE A 265 -5.32 -15.89 21.64
C ILE A 265 -4.90 -17.34 21.30
N PRO A 266 -3.74 -17.82 21.79
CA PRO A 266 -3.21 -19.10 21.36
C PRO A 266 -3.98 -20.27 21.98
N THR A 267 -4.24 -21.31 21.17
CA THR A 267 -4.79 -22.59 21.68
C THR A 267 -3.71 -23.55 22.21
N LEU A 268 -2.45 -23.13 22.15
CA LEU A 268 -1.30 -23.83 22.71
C LEU A 268 -0.28 -22.79 23.19
N GLY A 269 -0.02 -22.72 24.49
CA GLY A 269 0.75 -21.62 25.06
C GLY A 269 0.84 -21.64 26.58
N THR A 270 1.08 -20.47 27.16
CA THR A 270 1.06 -20.25 28.62
C THR A 270 0.33 -18.97 28.97
N PHE A 271 -0.42 -19.00 30.08
CA PHE A 271 -1.02 -17.83 30.72
C PHE A 271 -0.40 -17.57 32.09
N SER A 272 -0.07 -16.33 32.39
CA SER A 272 0.40 -15.94 33.72
C SER A 272 -0.11 -14.57 34.13
N ILE A 273 -0.23 -14.35 35.44
CA ILE A 273 -0.63 -13.07 36.03
C ILE A 273 0.35 -12.65 37.12
N THR A 274 0.43 -11.34 37.34
CA THR A 274 1.04 -10.77 38.55
C THR A 274 0.04 -10.81 39.72
N GLN A 275 0.36 -10.14 40.84
CA GLN A 275 -0.57 -10.03 41.95
C GLN A 275 -0.88 -8.55 42.20
N PRO A 276 -2.16 -8.21 42.35
CA PRO A 276 -2.57 -6.83 42.61
C PRO A 276 -2.21 -6.39 44.04
N THR A 277 -2.26 -5.08 44.31
CA THR A 277 -1.78 -4.51 45.60
C THR A 277 -2.85 -4.56 46.68
N ASN A 278 -4.10 -4.34 46.30
CA ASN A 278 -5.26 -4.27 47.19
C ASN A 278 -6.16 -5.52 47.12
N GLY A 279 -5.64 -6.64 46.62
CA GLY A 279 -6.33 -7.92 46.58
C GLY A 279 -5.41 -9.11 46.31
N SER A 280 -5.96 -10.14 45.69
CA SER A 280 -5.21 -11.28 45.12
C SER A 280 -5.95 -11.84 43.92
N ALA A 281 -5.22 -12.39 42.95
CA ALA A 281 -5.81 -12.97 41.74
C ALA A 281 -5.30 -14.41 41.51
N THR A 282 -6.14 -15.26 40.92
CA THR A 282 -5.79 -16.66 40.59
C THR A 282 -6.33 -17.07 39.24
N ILE A 283 -5.56 -17.84 38.47
CA ILE A 283 -6.00 -18.46 37.21
C ILE A 283 -6.66 -19.83 37.52
N ASP A 284 -7.80 -20.11 36.90
CA ASP A 284 -8.36 -21.45 36.74
C ASP A 284 -8.06 -21.94 35.33
N ASP A 285 -7.26 -23.01 35.21
CA ASP A 285 -6.77 -23.52 33.94
C ASP A 285 -7.78 -24.46 33.25
N ASN A 286 -9.00 -24.59 33.77
CA ASN A 286 -10.04 -25.52 33.32
C ASN A 286 -9.59 -27.00 33.09
N GLY A 287 -8.42 -27.39 33.63
CA GLY A 287 -7.79 -28.68 33.41
C GLY A 287 -6.92 -28.79 32.14
N THR A 288 -6.60 -27.67 31.50
CA THR A 288 -5.90 -27.48 30.21
C THR A 288 -4.63 -26.60 30.36
N PRO A 289 -3.58 -27.04 31.09
CA PRO A 289 -2.46 -26.17 31.50
C PRO A 289 -1.55 -25.57 30.41
N ASN A 290 -1.76 -25.89 29.13
CA ASN A 290 -1.01 -25.30 28.02
C ASN A 290 -1.95 -24.75 26.95
N ASP A 291 -3.21 -24.47 27.26
CA ASP A 291 -4.18 -23.94 26.31
C ASP A 291 -4.85 -22.74 26.99
N PRO A 292 -4.29 -21.53 26.83
CA PRO A 292 -4.80 -20.37 27.53
C PRO A 292 -6.17 -19.89 27.02
N SER A 293 -6.65 -20.39 25.87
CA SER A 293 -7.90 -19.94 25.24
C SER A 293 -9.17 -20.26 26.03
N ASP A 294 -9.10 -21.12 27.05
CA ASP A 294 -10.22 -21.41 27.95
C ASP A 294 -9.93 -21.10 29.42
N ASP A 295 -8.81 -20.46 29.72
CA ASP A 295 -8.45 -20.11 31.09
C ASP A 295 -9.27 -18.91 31.60
N THR A 296 -9.53 -18.85 32.90
CA THR A 296 -10.25 -17.71 33.51
C THR A 296 -9.54 -17.18 34.74
N ILE A 297 -9.78 -15.91 35.07
CA ILE A 297 -9.15 -15.27 36.23
C ILE A 297 -10.21 -15.09 37.32
N THR A 298 -9.82 -15.25 38.59
CA THR A 298 -10.66 -14.87 39.74
C THR A 298 -9.93 -13.85 40.59
N TYR A 299 -10.56 -12.70 40.80
CA TYR A 299 -10.08 -11.63 41.66
C TYR A 299 -10.76 -11.67 43.04
N PHE A 300 -9.95 -11.45 44.08
CA PHE A 300 -10.35 -11.43 45.49
C PHE A 300 -9.88 -10.10 46.11
N PRO A 301 -10.74 -9.07 46.20
CA PRO A 301 -10.36 -7.80 46.82
C PRO A 301 -10.08 -7.97 48.32
N ASN A 302 -9.23 -7.10 48.86
CA ASN A 302 -9.08 -6.98 50.30
C ASN A 302 -10.39 -6.55 50.95
N ASN A 303 -10.63 -7.05 52.17
CA ASN A 303 -11.88 -6.80 52.85
C ASN A 303 -12.08 -5.29 53.11
N ASP A 304 -13.23 -4.77 52.71
CA ASP A 304 -13.65 -3.36 52.77
C ASP A 304 -12.78 -2.40 51.93
N PHE A 305 -12.07 -2.89 50.91
CA PHE A 305 -11.36 -2.04 49.96
C PHE A 305 -12.33 -1.39 48.97
N VAL A 306 -12.13 -0.09 48.72
CA VAL A 306 -12.82 0.73 47.71
C VAL A 306 -11.74 1.55 47.01
N GLY A 307 -11.88 1.72 45.69
CA GLY A 307 -10.89 2.36 44.81
C GLY A 307 -10.30 1.41 43.77
N SER A 308 -9.31 1.88 43.03
CA SER A 308 -8.67 1.14 41.93
C SER A 308 -7.58 0.16 42.40
N ASP A 309 -7.53 -1.02 41.78
CA ASP A 309 -6.46 -2.01 41.89
C ASP A 309 -6.16 -2.61 40.51
N ALA A 310 -4.95 -3.10 40.27
CA ALA A 310 -4.56 -3.58 38.94
C ALA A 310 -3.56 -4.73 39.00
N PHE A 311 -3.56 -5.59 37.98
CA PHE A 311 -2.52 -6.59 37.76
C PHE A 311 -2.28 -6.82 36.27
N GLU A 312 -1.03 -7.09 35.90
CA GLU A 312 -0.65 -7.51 34.55
C GLU A 312 -0.97 -8.98 34.32
N TYR A 313 -1.39 -9.31 33.09
CA TYR A 313 -1.49 -10.66 32.56
C TYR A 313 -0.62 -10.81 31.31
N THR A 314 -0.11 -12.01 31.08
CA THR A 314 0.80 -12.32 29.97
C THR A 314 0.38 -13.62 29.31
N LEU A 315 0.15 -13.55 28.01
CA LEU A 315 -0.06 -14.70 27.13
C LEU A 315 1.21 -14.95 26.33
N CYS A 316 1.54 -16.23 26.11
CA CYS A 316 2.57 -16.61 25.16
C CYS A 316 2.10 -17.80 24.33
N ASP A 317 2.41 -17.79 23.03
CA ASP A 317 2.20 -18.94 22.15
C ASP A 317 3.26 -20.05 22.36
N ASP A 318 3.22 -21.11 21.54
CA ASP A 318 4.17 -22.22 21.61
C ASP A 318 5.52 -21.93 20.91
N ALA A 319 5.59 -20.85 20.12
CA ALA A 319 6.80 -20.34 19.49
C ALA A 319 7.62 -19.43 20.43
N GLY A 320 6.98 -18.91 21.48
CA GLY A 320 7.54 -18.01 22.47
C GLY A 320 7.30 -16.52 22.18
N ASN A 321 6.37 -16.19 21.28
CA ASN A 321 5.84 -14.84 21.15
C ASN A 321 4.92 -14.58 22.33
N CYS A 322 5.03 -13.41 22.95
CA CYS A 322 4.26 -13.07 24.14
C CYS A 322 3.78 -11.62 24.05
N SER A 323 2.55 -11.38 24.52
CA SER A 323 2.05 -10.04 24.81
C SER A 323 1.59 -9.94 26.27
N THR A 324 1.57 -8.72 26.79
CA THR A 324 1.28 -8.41 28.20
C THR A 324 0.49 -7.13 28.30
N SER A 325 -0.62 -7.22 29.02
CA SER A 325 -1.54 -6.12 29.25
C SER A 325 -2.03 -6.11 30.70
N THR A 326 -2.75 -5.08 31.06
CA THR A 326 -3.20 -4.79 32.43
C THR A 326 -4.69 -5.04 32.53
N ILE A 327 -5.11 -5.75 33.59
CA ILE A 327 -6.49 -5.67 34.04
C ILE A 327 -6.53 -4.63 35.17
N THR A 328 -7.44 -3.66 35.05
CA THR A 328 -7.76 -2.65 36.07
C THR A 328 -9.13 -2.95 36.68
N MET A 329 -9.20 -2.92 38.01
CA MET A 329 -10.41 -3.18 38.79
C MET A 329 -10.78 -1.94 39.56
N ILE A 330 -11.96 -1.41 39.30
CA ILE A 330 -12.55 -0.36 40.12
C ILE A 330 -13.49 -1.02 41.13
N VAL A 331 -13.14 -0.90 42.42
CA VAL A 331 -13.94 -1.49 43.50
C VAL A 331 -14.82 -0.41 44.13
N SER A 332 -16.12 -0.49 43.87
CA SER A 332 -17.08 0.54 44.24
C SER A 332 -17.84 0.20 45.54
N PRO A 333 -18.31 1.20 46.30
CA PRO A 333 -19.10 0.96 47.51
C PRO A 333 -20.42 0.22 47.20
N SER A 334 -21.02 -0.40 48.22
CA SER A 334 -22.29 -1.13 48.05
C SER A 334 -23.50 -0.29 48.52
N ASN A 335 -24.60 -0.30 47.77
CA ASN A 335 -25.88 0.38 48.09
C ASN A 335 -25.77 1.92 48.18
N THR A 336 -25.01 2.50 47.28
CA THR A 336 -24.91 3.94 47.02
C THR A 336 -25.27 4.17 45.55
N ASP A 337 -25.63 5.41 45.18
CA ASP A 337 -25.37 5.86 43.80
C ASP A 337 -23.89 5.66 43.52
N LEU A 338 -23.59 5.19 42.33
CA LEU A 338 -22.24 5.00 41.81
C LEU A 338 -21.94 5.92 40.62
N ASP A 339 -22.96 6.62 40.15
CA ASP A 339 -23.04 7.44 38.95
C ASP A 339 -24.15 8.46 39.28
N SER A 340 -23.78 9.73 39.47
CA SER A 340 -24.63 10.72 40.13
C SER A 340 -25.44 11.58 39.15
N ASP A 341 -24.89 11.88 37.98
CA ASP A 341 -25.53 12.49 36.80
C ASP A 341 -26.28 11.46 35.94
N ASN A 342 -25.99 10.17 36.09
CA ASN A 342 -26.57 9.03 35.37
C ASN A 342 -26.11 8.94 33.91
N ASP A 343 -24.95 9.51 33.59
CA ASP A 343 -24.36 9.52 32.25
C ASP A 343 -23.78 8.14 31.86
N GLY A 344 -23.68 7.21 32.83
CA GLY A 344 -23.17 5.86 32.65
C GLY A 344 -21.69 5.71 32.95
N ILE A 345 -20.94 6.79 33.13
CA ILE A 345 -19.61 6.81 33.73
C ILE A 345 -19.79 6.69 35.26
N LEU A 346 -18.83 6.08 35.94
CA LEU A 346 -18.92 5.95 37.40
C LEU A 346 -18.26 7.15 38.05
N ASP A 347 -18.81 7.66 39.16
CA ASP A 347 -18.23 8.79 39.92
C ASP A 347 -16.73 8.59 40.25
N SER A 348 -16.29 7.32 40.34
CA SER A 348 -14.91 6.94 40.61
C SER A 348 -13.94 7.03 39.43
N PHE A 349 -14.45 7.11 38.20
CA PHE A 349 -13.69 7.42 36.99
C PHE A 349 -13.51 8.94 36.84
N GLU A 350 -14.55 9.72 37.12
CA GLU A 350 -14.51 11.18 37.06
C GLU A 350 -13.72 11.82 38.21
N ASP A 351 -13.47 11.05 39.28
CA ASP A 351 -12.47 11.41 40.27
C ASP A 351 -11.05 11.07 39.78
N LEU A 352 -10.37 12.05 39.15
CA LEU A 352 -8.92 12.02 38.93
C LEU A 352 -8.10 11.86 40.23
N ASN A 353 -8.76 11.95 41.39
CA ASN A 353 -8.25 11.60 42.71
C ASN A 353 -6.96 12.36 43.06
N LEU A 354 -6.94 13.64 42.67
CA LEU A 354 -5.79 14.55 42.84
C LEU A 354 -5.41 14.74 44.31
N ASP A 355 -6.31 14.46 45.25
CA ASP A 355 -6.07 14.54 46.70
C ASP A 355 -5.82 13.18 47.40
N ALA A 356 -5.91 12.08 46.63
CA ALA A 356 -5.59 10.71 47.02
C ALA A 356 -6.46 10.13 48.15
N ASP A 357 -7.75 10.46 48.18
CA ASP A 357 -8.72 9.84 49.10
C ASP A 357 -9.77 8.92 48.45
N ASN A 358 -9.87 8.88 47.11
CA ASN A 358 -10.82 8.08 46.32
C ASN A 358 -12.28 8.35 46.71
N ASP A 359 -12.60 9.61 47.00
CA ASP A 359 -13.96 10.08 47.30
C ASP A 359 -14.27 11.28 46.37
N PRO A 360 -15.04 11.07 45.28
CA PRO A 360 -15.36 12.12 44.29
C PRO A 360 -15.98 13.35 44.94
N ALA A 361 -16.70 13.19 46.05
CA ALA A 361 -17.37 14.30 46.72
C ALA A 361 -16.43 15.20 47.54
N THR A 362 -15.14 14.86 47.68
CA THR A 362 -14.16 15.64 48.47
C THR A 362 -13.10 16.29 47.60
N ASN A 363 -13.21 17.61 47.41
CA ASN A 363 -12.37 18.35 46.45
C ASN A 363 -12.48 17.74 45.05
N PRO A 364 -13.71 17.69 44.51
CA PRO A 364 -13.94 17.09 43.21
C PRO A 364 -13.08 17.71 42.10
N THR A 365 -12.82 16.91 41.08
CA THR A 365 -12.42 17.38 39.75
C THR A 365 -13.55 18.24 39.17
N ASP A 366 -13.15 19.24 38.38
CA ASP A 366 -13.97 20.30 37.77
C ASP A 366 -13.07 20.77 36.63
N THR A 367 -13.15 20.06 35.50
CA THR A 367 -12.17 20.09 34.41
C THR A 367 -12.26 21.39 33.61
N ASP A 368 -13.46 21.75 33.18
CA ASP A 368 -13.74 22.99 32.44
C ASP A 368 -13.80 24.27 33.32
N LEU A 369 -13.89 24.11 34.65
CA LEU A 369 -13.98 25.18 35.65
C LEU A 369 -15.27 26.00 35.62
N ASP A 370 -16.38 25.44 35.16
CA ASP A 370 -17.68 26.11 35.15
C ASP A 370 -18.38 26.11 36.53
N GLY A 371 -17.94 25.18 37.40
CA GLY A 371 -18.40 25.02 38.77
C GLY A 371 -19.35 23.84 39.00
N TYR A 372 -19.61 23.02 38.00
CA TYR A 372 -20.09 21.65 38.12
C TYR A 372 -18.89 20.70 38.23
N PRO A 373 -18.85 19.87 39.28
CA PRO A 373 -17.88 18.77 39.33
C PRO A 373 -18.12 17.76 38.21
N ASP A 374 -17.05 17.20 37.63
CA ASP A 374 -17.13 16.19 36.55
C ASP A 374 -18.16 15.08 36.88
N TYR A 375 -18.12 14.48 38.09
CA TYR A 375 -19.11 13.47 38.55
C TYR A 375 -20.58 13.94 38.71
N LEU A 376 -20.90 15.17 38.30
CA LEU A 376 -22.22 15.79 38.30
C LEU A 376 -22.47 16.60 37.02
N ASP A 377 -21.55 16.51 36.08
CA ASP A 377 -21.53 17.18 34.79
C ASP A 377 -21.79 16.13 33.71
N ILE A 378 -22.45 16.52 32.62
CA ILE A 378 -22.65 15.61 31.48
C ILE A 378 -21.85 16.06 30.26
N ASP A 379 -21.05 17.11 30.37
CA ASP A 379 -20.17 17.71 29.35
C ASP A 379 -18.96 18.33 30.06
N SER A 380 -18.07 17.46 30.57
CA SER A 380 -17.05 17.79 31.58
C SER A 380 -15.91 18.70 31.07
N ASP A 381 -15.69 18.80 29.77
CA ASP A 381 -14.75 19.72 29.12
C ASP A 381 -15.44 20.87 28.36
N ASN A 382 -16.77 20.82 28.22
CA ASN A 382 -17.64 21.89 27.72
C ASN A 382 -17.45 22.17 26.23
N ASP A 383 -17.15 21.11 25.48
CA ASP A 383 -16.98 21.13 24.05
C ASP A 383 -18.35 21.05 23.31
N GLY A 384 -19.38 20.53 24.00
CA GLY A 384 -20.76 20.39 23.56
C GLY A 384 -21.17 18.99 23.13
N ILE A 385 -20.32 17.99 23.31
CA ILE A 385 -20.62 16.57 23.19
C ILE A 385 -20.86 16.03 24.61
N PRO A 386 -21.90 15.23 24.86
CA PRO A 386 -22.10 14.68 26.19
C PRO A 386 -21.10 13.58 26.54
N ASP A 387 -20.63 13.53 27.79
CA ASP A 387 -19.68 12.53 28.33
C ASP A 387 -20.10 11.08 28.02
N ASN A 388 -21.41 10.81 28.06
CA ASN A 388 -22.00 9.53 27.69
C ASN A 388 -21.63 9.07 26.26
N VAL A 389 -21.57 10.02 25.33
CA VAL A 389 -21.27 9.82 23.92
C VAL A 389 -19.77 9.59 23.73
N GLU A 390 -18.95 10.43 24.35
CA GLU A 390 -17.49 10.41 24.20
C GLU A 390 -16.85 9.20 24.86
N ALA A 391 -17.41 8.75 26.00
CA ALA A 391 -16.94 7.55 26.69
C ALA A 391 -17.10 6.24 25.87
N GLN A 392 -17.62 6.29 24.64
CA GLN A 392 -17.86 5.15 23.76
C GLN A 392 -17.39 5.42 22.33
N THR A 393 -16.86 4.39 21.65
CA THR A 393 -16.56 4.44 20.20
C THR A 393 -17.81 4.77 19.37
N THR A 394 -17.65 5.48 18.25
CA THR A 394 -18.78 5.93 17.41
C THR A 394 -19.59 4.75 16.88
N SER A 395 -18.92 3.75 16.31
CA SER A 395 -19.56 2.55 15.78
C SER A 395 -20.16 1.61 16.84
N GLY A 396 -19.64 1.69 18.07
CA GLY A 396 -20.03 0.85 19.21
C GLY A 396 -21.04 1.48 20.15
N TYR A 397 -21.47 2.72 19.90
CA TYR A 397 -22.32 3.50 20.80
C TYR A 397 -23.59 2.75 21.22
N ILE A 398 -23.86 2.77 22.53
CA ILE A 398 -25.06 2.23 23.15
C ILE A 398 -25.78 3.38 23.83
N ALA A 399 -26.95 3.77 23.31
CA ALA A 399 -27.79 4.77 23.95
C ALA A 399 -28.33 4.30 25.32
N PRO A 400 -28.52 5.20 26.30
CA PRO A 400 -29.14 4.89 27.58
C PRO A 400 -30.52 4.24 27.41
N SER A 401 -30.85 3.22 28.23
CA SER A 401 -32.18 2.58 28.16
C SER A 401 -33.26 3.32 28.96
N GLY A 402 -32.85 4.29 29.80
CA GLY A 402 -33.67 4.98 30.79
C GLY A 402 -34.16 4.06 31.91
N THR A 403 -33.47 2.94 32.14
CA THR A 403 -33.84 1.91 33.11
C THR A 403 -32.64 1.57 33.99
N ASP A 404 -32.67 2.03 35.23
CA ASP A 404 -31.85 1.49 36.32
C ASP A 404 -32.75 0.62 37.21
N ALA A 405 -32.65 -0.71 37.08
CA ALA A 405 -33.48 -1.63 37.85
C ALA A 405 -33.01 -1.78 39.29
N ASN A 406 -31.73 -1.49 39.56
CA ASN A 406 -31.06 -1.84 40.80
C ASN A 406 -30.88 -0.64 41.75
N GLY A 407 -30.99 0.59 41.21
CA GLY A 407 -31.01 1.85 41.92
C GLY A 407 -29.61 2.35 42.30
N ASN A 408 -28.61 2.10 41.46
CA ASN A 408 -27.21 2.48 41.66
C ASN A 408 -26.75 3.64 40.75
N GLY A 409 -27.65 4.28 39.99
CA GLY A 409 -27.32 5.41 39.11
C GLY A 409 -27.05 4.96 37.67
N VAL A 410 -26.24 3.91 37.54
CA VAL A 410 -25.84 3.34 36.25
C VAL A 410 -27.03 2.70 35.51
N ASP A 411 -27.22 3.05 34.24
CA ASP A 411 -28.27 2.46 33.40
C ASP A 411 -28.02 0.97 33.11
N ASP A 412 -29.08 0.15 33.12
CA ASP A 412 -29.03 -1.30 32.83
C ASP A 412 -28.39 -1.60 31.45
N ALA A 413 -28.33 -0.63 30.52
CA ALA A 413 -27.61 -0.75 29.24
C ALA A 413 -26.11 -1.00 29.43
N TYR A 414 -25.51 -0.39 30.45
CA TYR A 414 -24.06 -0.40 30.71
C TYR A 414 -23.64 -1.46 31.75
N GLU A 415 -24.61 -2.13 32.38
CA GLU A 415 -24.37 -3.22 33.33
C GLU A 415 -24.21 -4.61 32.68
N THR A 416 -23.98 -4.65 31.36
CA THR A 416 -23.83 -5.89 30.60
C THR A 416 -22.37 -6.35 30.50
N GLY A 417 -22.13 -7.62 30.16
CA GLY A 417 -20.77 -8.14 29.96
C GLY A 417 -19.93 -8.35 31.23
N GLY A 418 -20.33 -7.80 32.37
CA GLY A 418 -19.51 -7.80 33.59
C GLY A 418 -19.12 -6.42 34.08
N ASN A 419 -19.43 -5.41 33.29
CA ASN A 419 -19.19 -4.01 33.58
C ASN A 419 -20.32 -3.49 34.48
N LEU A 420 -20.02 -2.40 35.19
CA LEU A 420 -20.97 -1.69 36.06
C LEU A 420 -21.06 -0.24 35.59
N GLY A 421 -20.96 0.02 34.29
CA GLY A 421 -20.80 1.35 33.71
C GLY A 421 -20.01 1.33 32.41
N LEU A 422 -19.87 2.49 31.80
CA LEU A 422 -18.98 2.77 30.69
C LEU A 422 -17.53 2.82 31.18
N PHE A 423 -16.62 2.46 30.27
CA PHE A 423 -15.19 2.70 30.46
C PHE A 423 -14.81 3.72 29.40
N PRO A 424 -14.50 4.96 29.81
CA PRO A 424 -14.13 6.01 28.87
C PRO A 424 -13.01 5.55 27.95
N ILE A 425 -13.18 5.83 26.66
CA ILE A 425 -12.14 5.65 25.65
C ILE A 425 -11.16 6.83 25.73
N ASP A 426 -9.96 6.61 25.21
CA ASP A 426 -8.83 7.53 25.08
C ASP A 426 -8.31 7.28 23.67
N THR A 427 -8.80 8.09 22.73
CA THR A 427 -8.69 7.85 21.29
C THR A 427 -7.26 8.00 20.80
N ASP A 428 -6.55 9.02 21.25
CA ASP A 428 -5.18 9.29 20.85
C ASP A 428 -4.12 8.60 21.74
N GLY A 429 -4.53 8.07 22.89
CA GLY A 429 -3.69 7.33 23.82
C GLY A 429 -2.79 8.20 24.70
N ASP A 430 -3.13 9.47 24.94
CA ASP A 430 -2.34 10.39 25.77
C ASP A 430 -2.56 10.22 27.28
N SER A 431 -3.51 9.35 27.67
CA SER A 431 -3.98 9.09 29.04
C SER A 431 -4.98 10.10 29.61
N LEU A 432 -5.55 10.97 28.78
CA LEU A 432 -6.75 11.75 29.04
C LEU A 432 -7.92 11.08 28.28
N PRO A 433 -9.00 10.67 28.96
CA PRO A 433 -10.15 10.13 28.26
C PRO A 433 -10.88 11.20 27.44
N ASP A 434 -11.50 10.79 26.34
CA ASP A 434 -12.17 11.67 25.35
C ASP A 434 -13.09 12.71 26.04
N TYR A 435 -13.96 12.31 26.98
CA TYR A 435 -14.89 13.21 27.70
C TYR A 435 -14.24 14.33 28.56
N LEU A 436 -12.90 14.37 28.61
CA LEU A 436 -12.13 15.40 29.31
C LEU A 436 -11.12 16.08 28.38
N ASP A 437 -11.06 15.70 27.11
CA ASP A 437 -10.08 16.16 26.14
C ASP A 437 -10.71 17.15 25.15
N ASP A 438 -10.09 18.32 25.00
CA ASP A 438 -10.60 19.38 24.11
C ASP A 438 -10.38 19.05 22.60
N ASP A 439 -9.65 17.97 22.30
CA ASP A 439 -9.07 17.55 21.00
C ASP A 439 -8.78 16.03 21.04
N SER A 440 -9.84 15.21 20.95
CA SER A 440 -9.82 13.77 21.29
C SER A 440 -8.88 12.91 20.43
N ASP A 441 -8.56 13.32 19.19
CA ASP A 441 -7.61 12.63 18.33
C ASP A 441 -6.25 13.35 18.17
N ASN A 442 -6.11 14.51 18.80
CA ASN A 442 -4.92 15.34 18.85
C ASN A 442 -4.42 15.82 17.48
N ASP A 443 -5.34 16.03 16.53
CA ASP A 443 -5.03 16.53 15.20
C ASP A 443 -4.86 18.07 15.15
N ASN A 444 -5.18 18.77 16.24
CA ASN A 444 -5.16 20.24 16.46
C ASN A 444 -6.37 21.02 15.95
N VAL A 445 -7.44 20.35 15.55
CA VAL A 445 -8.77 20.90 15.43
C VAL A 445 -9.53 20.55 16.72
N PRO A 446 -10.20 21.51 17.39
CA PRO A 446 -10.93 21.19 18.62
C PRO A 446 -12.26 20.47 18.35
N ASP A 447 -12.63 19.54 19.22
CA ASP A 447 -13.87 18.75 19.18
C ASP A 447 -15.12 19.65 19.11
N SER A 448 -15.09 20.77 19.86
CA SER A 448 -16.12 21.82 19.81
C SER A 448 -16.36 22.45 18.42
N ILE A 449 -15.46 22.25 17.46
CA ILE A 449 -15.62 22.60 16.05
C ILE A 449 -16.08 21.38 15.26
N GLU A 450 -15.39 20.26 15.37
CA GLU A 450 -15.61 19.07 14.54
C GLU A 450 -16.94 18.40 14.79
N ALA A 451 -17.36 18.29 16.05
CA ALA A 451 -18.68 17.76 16.38
C ALA A 451 -19.83 18.69 15.94
N HIS A 452 -19.53 19.96 15.67
CA HIS A 452 -20.54 21.00 15.48
C HIS A 452 -20.51 21.70 14.12
N ASP A 453 -19.66 21.34 13.16
CA ASP A 453 -19.63 21.95 11.82
C ASP A 453 -20.35 21.09 10.75
N GLN A 454 -21.68 20.95 10.86
CA GLN A 454 -22.44 20.15 9.90
C GLN A 454 -22.48 20.74 8.47
N ASN A 455 -21.93 21.94 8.27
CA ASN A 455 -21.93 22.62 7.00
C ASN A 455 -20.54 22.71 6.34
N HIS A 456 -19.52 22.20 7.03
CA HIS A 456 -18.10 22.15 6.64
C HIS A 456 -17.58 23.51 6.18
N ASP A 457 -17.87 24.59 6.93
CA ASP A 457 -17.34 25.93 6.65
C ASP A 457 -16.22 26.39 7.59
N GLY A 458 -15.67 25.45 8.37
CA GLY A 458 -14.62 25.64 9.38
C GLY A 458 -15.11 26.39 10.60
N ILE A 459 -16.42 26.41 10.84
CA ILE A 459 -17.06 27.18 11.92
C ILE A 459 -18.19 26.35 12.52
N ALA A 460 -18.06 26.03 13.81
CA ALA A 460 -19.11 25.41 14.60
C ALA A 460 -20.48 26.12 14.45
N ASP A 461 -21.53 25.34 14.13
CA ASP A 461 -22.92 25.78 14.05
C ASP A 461 -23.52 26.03 15.44
N LEU A 462 -23.03 25.32 16.46
CA LEU A 462 -23.38 25.45 17.88
C LEU A 462 -22.21 26.04 18.67
N THR A 463 -22.51 26.82 19.71
CA THR A 463 -21.49 27.47 20.56
C THR A 463 -22.06 27.76 21.94
N LEU A 464 -21.20 27.77 22.95
CA LEU A 464 -21.49 28.18 24.32
C LEU A 464 -22.26 29.52 24.45
N PHE A 465 -23.40 29.47 25.14
CA PHE A 465 -24.23 30.62 25.52
C PHE A 465 -23.90 31.15 26.93
N GLY A 466 -23.24 30.35 27.77
CA GLY A 466 -22.90 30.65 29.16
C GLY A 466 -24.12 30.63 30.08
N SER A 467 -25.02 29.69 29.84
CA SER A 467 -26.28 29.50 30.56
C SER A 467 -26.63 28.03 30.53
N ASP A 468 -26.93 27.48 31.70
CA ASP A 468 -27.43 26.13 31.86
C ASP A 468 -28.68 26.24 32.79
N GLN A 469 -29.80 25.64 32.38
CA GLN A 469 -31.12 25.94 32.95
C GLN A 469 -31.65 24.88 33.92
N ASP A 470 -31.36 23.62 33.63
CA ASP A 470 -31.66 22.40 34.38
C ASP A 470 -30.57 22.05 35.39
N GLY A 471 -29.33 22.46 35.14
CA GLY A 471 -28.21 22.29 36.05
C GLY A 471 -27.58 20.91 35.99
N ASP A 472 -27.47 20.34 34.79
CA ASP A 472 -26.78 19.09 34.47
C ASP A 472 -25.38 19.28 33.88
N GLY A 473 -24.98 20.52 33.56
CA GLY A 473 -23.60 20.87 33.18
C GLY A 473 -23.44 21.21 31.70
N LEU A 474 -24.26 20.60 30.83
CA LEU A 474 -24.36 20.95 29.41
C LEU A 474 -24.93 22.37 29.21
N ASP A 475 -24.28 23.18 28.37
CA ASP A 475 -24.72 24.54 28.09
C ASP A 475 -25.99 24.61 27.20
N ASP A 476 -26.91 25.54 27.49
CA ASP A 476 -28.14 25.85 26.72
C ASP A 476 -27.88 26.12 25.21
N GLY A 477 -26.61 26.34 24.82
CA GLY A 477 -26.14 26.52 23.45
C GLY A 477 -25.98 25.24 22.63
N TYR A 478 -25.72 24.12 23.31
CA TYR A 478 -25.58 22.78 22.71
C TYR A 478 -26.85 21.96 22.82
N GLU A 479 -27.60 22.18 23.90
CA GLU A 479 -28.92 21.63 24.16
C GLU A 479 -29.85 21.55 22.95
N GLY A 480 -30.42 20.36 22.77
CA GLY A 480 -31.26 20.00 21.65
C GLY A 480 -32.63 20.69 21.62
N SER A 481 -33.67 19.89 21.44
CA SER A 481 -35.02 20.46 21.26
C SER A 481 -35.64 20.98 22.56
N ASN A 482 -35.07 20.57 23.71
CA ASN A 482 -35.61 20.78 25.03
C ASN A 482 -34.54 21.00 26.10
N VAL A 483 -34.11 22.26 26.22
CA VAL A 483 -33.26 22.88 27.27
C VAL A 483 -33.64 22.68 28.76
N ASN A 484 -34.46 21.69 29.10
CA ASN A 484 -34.96 21.38 30.45
C ASN A 484 -35.38 19.89 30.48
N ASP A 485 -34.45 18.98 30.30
CA ASP A 485 -34.70 17.58 30.62
C ASP A 485 -33.65 16.93 31.51
N ILE A 486 -33.37 15.67 31.26
CA ILE A 486 -32.56 14.75 32.07
C ILE A 486 -31.95 13.69 31.14
N ASP A 487 -31.96 13.94 29.83
CA ASP A 487 -31.47 13.02 28.82
C ASP A 487 -29.96 13.22 28.75
N VAL A 488 -29.22 12.31 29.38
CA VAL A 488 -27.78 12.43 29.59
C VAL A 488 -26.95 12.40 28.31
N ASN A 489 -27.57 12.08 27.18
CA ASN A 489 -26.97 12.13 25.86
C ASN A 489 -27.61 13.20 24.95
N ASP A 490 -28.38 14.15 25.50
CA ASP A 490 -29.04 15.27 24.80
C ASP A 490 -29.57 14.92 23.39
N GLU A 491 -30.34 13.82 23.30
CA GLU A 491 -30.98 13.37 22.06
C GLU A 491 -29.99 12.92 20.95
N LEU A 492 -28.69 12.83 21.25
CA LEU A 492 -27.63 12.17 20.48
C LEU A 492 -27.65 10.65 20.72
N ASP A 493 -28.67 9.99 20.16
CA ASP A 493 -28.88 8.53 20.25
C ASP A 493 -28.13 7.73 19.15
N ASP A 494 -27.54 8.43 18.16
CA ASP A 494 -26.86 7.87 16.98
C ASP A 494 -25.72 8.81 16.55
N PRO A 495 -24.58 8.86 17.27
CA PRO A 495 -23.46 9.76 16.98
C PRO A 495 -23.03 9.69 15.52
N PHE A 496 -22.87 8.48 14.99
CA PHE A 496 -22.56 8.20 13.58
C PHE A 496 -23.51 8.89 12.57
N GLY A 497 -24.77 9.10 12.94
CA GLY A 497 -25.78 9.71 12.07
C GLY A 497 -26.13 11.16 12.42
N GLN A 498 -25.63 11.69 13.54
CA GLN A 498 -26.02 12.98 14.12
C GLN A 498 -24.86 13.97 14.24
N LEU A 499 -23.65 13.48 14.48
CA LEU A 499 -22.41 14.27 14.44
C LEU A 499 -21.83 14.28 13.01
N PRO A 500 -20.95 15.25 12.69
CA PRO A 500 -20.11 15.20 11.49
C PRO A 500 -19.31 13.90 11.38
N ASN A 501 -19.16 13.50 10.12
CA ASN A 501 -18.45 12.33 9.61
C ASN A 501 -18.29 12.59 8.10
N THR A 502 -17.20 13.23 7.72
CA THR A 502 -16.98 13.83 6.41
C THR A 502 -16.73 12.78 5.33
N ASP A 503 -15.97 11.74 5.62
CA ASP A 503 -15.63 10.65 4.70
C ASP A 503 -16.67 9.48 4.66
N SER A 504 -17.58 9.45 5.65
CA SER A 504 -18.58 8.40 5.91
C SER A 504 -18.00 7.03 6.29
N ASP A 505 -16.90 6.99 7.05
CA ASP A 505 -16.26 5.77 7.55
C ASP A 505 -16.99 5.12 8.76
N LEU A 506 -16.32 4.75 9.84
CA LEU A 506 -16.92 4.25 11.08
C LEU A 506 -16.68 5.15 12.31
N GLU A 507 -15.90 6.21 12.17
CA GLU A 507 -15.60 7.17 13.24
C GLU A 507 -16.34 8.50 12.99
N SER A 508 -16.23 9.48 13.88
CA SER A 508 -16.81 10.82 13.68
C SER A 508 -15.66 11.81 13.69
N ASP A 509 -15.82 12.94 12.99
CA ASP A 509 -14.71 13.87 12.70
C ASP A 509 -13.86 14.20 13.95
N TYR A 510 -14.48 14.53 15.10
CA TYR A 510 -13.76 14.82 16.37
C TYR A 510 -12.85 13.69 16.92
N ARG A 511 -12.83 12.51 16.29
CA ARG A 511 -12.01 11.35 16.64
C ARG A 511 -11.29 10.74 15.44
N ASP A 512 -11.36 11.39 14.28
CA ASP A 512 -10.79 10.89 13.03
C ASP A 512 -9.61 11.74 12.57
N THR A 513 -8.41 11.18 12.66
CA THR A 513 -7.18 11.89 12.31
C THR A 513 -7.04 12.22 10.82
N ASP A 514 -7.90 11.67 9.95
CA ASP A 514 -7.99 11.94 8.51
C ASP A 514 -9.47 12.10 8.09
N ASP A 515 -10.13 13.11 8.65
CA ASP A 515 -11.54 13.51 8.48
C ASP A 515 -12.17 13.29 7.10
N ASP A 516 -11.43 13.57 6.03
CA ASP A 516 -11.91 13.50 4.65
C ASP A 516 -11.34 12.32 3.84
N ASP A 517 -10.46 11.54 4.46
CA ASP A 517 -9.87 10.29 4.00
C ASP A 517 -9.17 10.46 2.64
N ASP A 518 -8.53 11.63 2.44
CA ASP A 518 -7.75 11.94 1.24
C ASP A 518 -6.33 11.34 1.26
N GLY A 519 -5.92 10.85 2.44
CA GLY A 519 -4.62 10.23 2.72
C GLY A 519 -3.56 11.20 3.22
N ILE A 520 -3.95 12.39 3.67
CA ILE A 520 -3.16 13.36 4.41
C ILE A 520 -3.87 13.60 5.75
N GLU A 521 -3.27 13.16 6.85
CA GLU A 521 -3.80 13.43 8.19
C GLU A 521 -4.09 14.92 8.41
N THR A 522 -5.21 15.25 9.05
CA THR A 522 -5.66 16.63 9.34
C THR A 522 -4.55 17.48 9.93
N ILE A 523 -3.76 16.93 10.86
CA ILE A 523 -2.62 17.60 11.50
C ILE A 523 -1.58 18.17 10.51
N ASP A 524 -1.43 17.57 9.33
CA ASP A 524 -0.50 17.96 8.27
C ASP A 524 -1.11 18.98 7.28
N GLU A 525 -2.35 19.43 7.49
CA GLU A 525 -3.11 20.27 6.56
C GLU A 525 -3.18 21.77 6.90
N ASP A 526 -2.50 22.20 7.97
CA ASP A 526 -2.14 23.61 8.23
C ASP A 526 -1.04 24.07 7.25
N LEU A 527 -1.42 24.25 5.99
CA LEU A 527 -0.53 24.61 4.88
C LEU A 527 0.24 25.90 5.15
N ASN A 528 -0.35 26.80 5.92
CA ASN A 528 0.19 28.12 6.17
C ASN A 528 1.03 28.19 7.48
N MET A 529 0.93 27.15 8.33
CA MET A 529 1.61 26.96 9.60
C MET A 529 1.27 28.03 10.65
N ASP A 530 0.01 28.47 10.70
CA ASP A 530 -0.48 29.42 11.71
C ASP A 530 -1.31 28.81 12.84
N GLY A 531 -1.58 27.50 12.77
CA GLY A 531 -2.33 26.72 13.74
C GLY A 531 -3.83 27.02 13.73
N ASP A 532 -4.36 27.41 12.58
CA ASP A 532 -5.79 27.71 12.36
C ASP A 532 -6.27 26.99 11.09
N TYR A 533 -6.50 25.69 11.22
CA TYR A 533 -6.89 24.75 10.15
C TYR A 533 -8.22 25.15 9.49
N SER A 534 -9.14 25.68 10.28
CA SER A 534 -10.46 26.18 9.88
C SER A 534 -10.45 27.29 8.83
N ASN A 535 -9.29 27.92 8.56
CA ASN A 535 -9.15 28.98 7.57
C ASN A 535 -8.39 28.59 6.30
N ASP A 536 -7.79 27.39 6.27
CA ASP A 536 -6.98 26.92 5.15
C ASP A 536 -7.87 26.27 4.09
N ASP A 537 -8.28 27.09 3.11
CA ASP A 537 -9.13 26.71 1.97
C ASP A 537 -8.32 26.88 0.67
N SER A 538 -7.70 25.79 0.22
CA SER A 538 -6.74 25.78 -0.90
C SER A 538 -7.36 26.18 -2.24
N ASP A 539 -8.62 25.81 -2.46
CA ASP A 539 -9.29 25.93 -3.75
C ASP A 539 -10.29 27.11 -3.82
N GLY A 540 -10.63 27.65 -2.64
CA GLY A 540 -11.47 28.82 -2.44
C GLY A 540 -12.96 28.52 -2.53
N ASP A 541 -13.39 27.26 -2.32
CA ASP A 541 -14.79 26.86 -2.40
C ASP A 541 -15.59 27.08 -1.10
N GLY A 542 -14.87 27.30 0.01
CA GLY A 542 -15.41 27.59 1.33
C GLY A 542 -15.34 26.43 2.31
N THR A 543 -14.80 25.28 1.91
CA THR A 543 -14.50 24.12 2.75
C THR A 543 -13.03 24.20 3.20
N PRO A 544 -12.72 24.08 4.50
CA PRO A 544 -11.33 23.92 4.94
C PRO A 544 -10.71 22.63 4.37
N ASN A 545 -9.38 22.60 4.20
CA ASN A 545 -8.69 21.46 3.59
C ASN A 545 -8.97 20.15 4.33
N TYR A 546 -8.98 20.16 5.66
CA TYR A 546 -9.23 18.97 6.48
C TYR A 546 -10.64 18.38 6.36
N LEU A 547 -11.56 19.10 5.72
CA LEU A 547 -12.91 18.60 5.40
C LEU A 547 -13.13 18.47 3.88
N ASP A 548 -12.06 18.60 3.07
CA ASP A 548 -12.14 18.75 1.61
C ASP A 548 -11.32 17.73 0.81
N SER A 549 -11.89 16.53 0.68
CA SER A 549 -11.34 15.43 -0.14
C SER A 549 -11.08 15.77 -1.62
N ASP A 550 -11.61 16.89 -2.12
CA ASP A 550 -11.30 17.47 -3.43
C ASP A 550 -10.79 18.89 -3.20
N LEU A 551 -9.54 19.05 -2.72
CA LEU A 551 -8.71 20.28 -2.54
C LEU A 551 -8.64 21.22 -3.77
N GLY A 552 -9.76 21.37 -4.46
CA GLY A 552 -9.98 21.45 -5.88
C GLY A 552 -9.07 20.55 -6.70
N GLU A 553 -9.17 20.71 -8.02
CA GLU A 553 -7.90 20.69 -8.76
C GLU A 553 -7.09 21.87 -8.21
N LEU A 554 -6.27 21.61 -7.17
CA LEU A 554 -4.95 22.17 -7.01
C LEU A 554 -4.51 22.36 -8.43
N SER A 555 -4.48 23.60 -8.88
CA SER A 555 -3.94 23.83 -10.19
C SER A 555 -2.49 23.45 -9.99
N GLU A 556 -2.18 22.20 -10.35
CA GLU A 556 -0.91 21.52 -10.51
C GLU A 556 -0.15 22.23 -11.63
N GLN A 557 -0.16 23.56 -11.58
CA GLN A 557 0.43 24.39 -12.57
C GLN A 557 1.85 24.56 -12.12
N ILE A 558 2.66 23.56 -12.51
CA ILE A 558 4.10 23.64 -12.48
C ILE A 558 4.54 25.08 -12.87
N GLU A 559 4.97 25.86 -11.88
CA GLU A 559 5.38 27.25 -12.10
C GLU A 559 6.86 27.28 -12.41
N VAL A 560 7.20 27.61 -13.66
CA VAL A 560 8.60 27.76 -14.06
C VAL A 560 9.03 29.21 -13.90
N PHE A 561 9.87 29.48 -12.91
CA PHE A 561 10.48 30.79 -12.72
C PHE A 561 11.40 31.11 -13.90
N ASN A 562 10.96 31.99 -14.78
CA ASN A 562 11.60 32.26 -16.07
C ASN A 562 12.88 33.12 -15.99
N VAL A 563 13.46 33.32 -14.80
CA VAL A 563 14.69 34.09 -14.58
C VAL A 563 15.68 33.26 -13.78
N ILE A 564 16.93 33.25 -14.24
CA ILE A 564 18.06 32.67 -13.51
C ILE A 564 19.15 33.72 -13.40
N THR A 565 19.67 33.94 -12.20
CA THR A 565 20.78 34.83 -11.88
C THR A 565 21.91 34.08 -11.19
N PRO A 566 22.72 33.27 -11.92
CA PRO A 566 23.81 32.49 -11.32
C PRO A 566 24.96 33.39 -10.84
N ASN A 567 24.84 33.97 -9.65
CA ASN A 567 25.76 34.94 -9.05
C ASN A 567 26.29 34.49 -7.67
N GLY A 568 25.75 33.40 -7.10
CA GLY A 568 26.14 32.79 -5.83
C GLY A 568 25.59 33.49 -4.59
N ASP A 569 24.48 34.23 -4.69
CA ASP A 569 23.81 34.87 -3.56
C ASP A 569 22.69 34.02 -2.93
N GLY A 570 22.43 32.82 -3.48
CA GLY A 570 21.40 31.90 -3.03
C GLY A 570 20.01 32.17 -3.60
N VAL A 571 19.83 33.24 -4.40
CA VAL A 571 18.54 33.64 -4.96
C VAL A 571 18.54 33.48 -6.48
N HIS A 572 17.67 32.61 -6.99
CA HIS A 572 17.57 32.28 -8.43
C HIS A 572 18.90 31.84 -9.07
N ASP A 573 19.81 31.25 -8.29
CA ASP A 573 21.08 30.72 -8.79
C ASP A 573 20.90 29.51 -9.73
N VAL A 574 19.77 28.82 -9.57
CA VAL A 574 19.31 27.69 -10.38
C VAL A 574 17.90 27.97 -10.92
N LEU A 575 17.49 27.25 -11.96
CA LEU A 575 16.10 27.26 -12.42
C LEU A 575 15.20 26.62 -11.36
N ARG A 576 14.35 27.45 -10.74
CA ARG A 576 13.32 27.01 -9.79
C ARG A 576 12.05 26.66 -10.57
N ILE A 577 11.47 25.51 -10.25
CA ILE A 577 10.22 25.03 -10.80
C ILE A 577 9.42 24.51 -9.61
N ASP A 578 8.34 25.19 -9.25
CA ASP A 578 7.52 24.85 -8.09
C ASP A 578 6.40 23.88 -8.52
N GLY A 579 6.01 22.97 -7.62
CA GLY A 579 5.03 21.92 -7.90
C GLY A 579 5.57 20.79 -8.77
N LEU A 580 6.89 20.71 -9.03
CA LEU A 580 7.48 19.61 -9.82
C LEU A 580 7.86 18.40 -8.97
N GLU A 581 7.99 18.60 -7.67
CA GLU A 581 8.20 17.60 -6.62
C GLU A 581 7.13 16.50 -6.63
N ASN A 582 5.88 16.87 -6.95
CA ASN A 582 4.75 15.95 -7.09
C ASN A 582 4.81 15.10 -8.38
N PHE A 583 5.73 15.42 -9.31
CA PHE A 583 5.91 14.69 -10.56
C PHE A 583 7.34 14.14 -10.69
N PRO A 584 7.69 13.08 -9.94
CA PRO A 584 9.04 12.51 -9.94
C PRO A 584 9.46 12.02 -11.34
N ASN A 585 8.49 11.55 -12.14
CA ASN A 585 8.66 11.20 -13.55
C ASN A 585 8.59 12.43 -14.46
N ASN A 586 9.61 13.28 -14.37
CA ASN A 586 9.73 14.45 -15.25
C ASN A 586 11.02 14.44 -16.09
N THR A 587 11.02 15.21 -17.19
CA THR A 587 12.17 15.42 -18.06
C THR A 587 12.17 16.85 -18.58
N ILE A 588 13.21 17.62 -18.24
CA ILE A 588 13.42 18.95 -18.81
C ILE A 588 14.50 18.94 -19.90
N ARG A 589 14.23 19.68 -20.98
CA ARG A 589 15.15 19.92 -22.09
C ARG A 589 15.24 21.41 -22.36
N ILE A 590 16.45 21.96 -22.31
CA ILE A 590 16.70 23.39 -22.54
C ILE A 590 17.47 23.59 -23.83
N TYR A 591 17.02 24.54 -24.64
CA TYR A 591 17.53 24.86 -25.96
C TYR A 591 17.96 26.32 -26.05
N ASN A 592 19.01 26.58 -26.82
CA ASN A 592 19.34 27.94 -27.21
C ASN A 592 18.42 28.45 -28.34
N ARG A 593 18.53 29.74 -28.68
CA ARG A 593 17.74 30.40 -29.75
C ARG A 593 17.82 29.76 -31.15
N TRP A 594 18.75 28.84 -31.38
CA TRP A 594 18.92 28.12 -32.65
C TRP A 594 18.37 26.68 -32.60
N GLY A 595 17.72 26.28 -31.50
CA GLY A 595 17.15 24.95 -31.32
C GLY A 595 18.16 23.86 -30.95
N VAL A 596 19.37 24.23 -30.54
CA VAL A 596 20.37 23.26 -30.08
C VAL A 596 20.19 23.02 -28.58
N SER A 597 20.05 21.75 -28.18
CA SER A 597 19.98 21.36 -26.76
C SER A 597 21.27 21.73 -26.04
N VAL A 598 21.12 22.45 -24.94
CA VAL A 598 22.22 22.87 -24.04
C VAL A 598 22.16 22.15 -22.71
N PHE A 599 21.00 21.66 -22.27
CA PHE A 599 20.84 20.91 -21.04
C PHE A 599 19.67 19.93 -21.18
N THR A 600 19.80 18.74 -20.61
CA THR A 600 18.74 17.74 -20.56
C THR A 600 18.96 16.88 -19.34
N THR A 601 17.94 16.74 -18.50
CA THR A 601 17.96 15.79 -17.38
C THR A 601 16.59 15.15 -17.23
N ARG A 602 16.59 13.93 -16.71
CA ARG A 602 15.40 13.27 -16.15
C ARG A 602 15.37 13.56 -14.65
N ALA A 603 14.18 13.53 -14.05
CA ALA A 603 13.95 13.80 -12.64
C ALA A 603 14.62 15.12 -12.20
N TYR A 604 14.20 16.22 -12.82
CA TYR A 604 14.61 17.57 -12.41
C TYR A 604 14.02 17.86 -11.02
N ASN A 605 14.84 18.38 -10.11
CA ASN A 605 14.47 18.75 -8.75
C ASN A 605 15.31 19.94 -8.26
N THR A 606 15.09 20.39 -7.02
CA THR A 606 15.71 21.60 -6.43
C THR A 606 17.08 21.36 -5.78
N GLU A 607 17.47 20.11 -5.49
CA GLU A 607 18.66 19.80 -4.69
C GLU A 607 19.74 18.94 -5.38
N GLY A 608 19.45 18.34 -6.54
CA GLY A 608 20.38 17.44 -7.23
C GLY A 608 20.53 17.73 -8.73
N ASN A 609 19.45 17.56 -9.48
CA ASN A 609 19.44 17.64 -10.95
C ASN A 609 19.00 19.02 -11.44
N VAL A 610 19.72 20.06 -11.00
CA VAL A 610 19.38 21.46 -11.26
C VAL A 610 20.05 22.04 -12.51
N PHE A 611 19.44 23.05 -13.09
CA PHE A 611 20.03 23.87 -14.15
C PHE A 611 20.54 25.20 -13.58
N ASP A 612 21.85 25.32 -13.41
CA ASP A 612 22.55 26.52 -12.91
C ASP A 612 23.07 27.45 -14.03
N GLY A 613 22.59 27.23 -15.26
CA GLY A 613 23.10 27.90 -16.46
C GLY A 613 24.36 27.25 -17.06
N THR A 614 24.79 26.08 -16.61
CA THR A 614 25.88 25.31 -17.24
C THR A 614 25.38 24.44 -18.40
N SER A 615 26.09 24.46 -19.53
CA SER A 615 25.75 23.64 -20.71
C SER A 615 26.32 22.22 -20.58
N GLN A 616 25.48 21.21 -20.79
CA GLN A 616 25.86 19.80 -20.95
C GLN A 616 25.93 19.34 -22.42
N GLY A 617 25.47 20.17 -23.37
CA GLY A 617 25.49 19.86 -24.81
C GLY A 617 26.87 19.94 -25.49
N ARG A 618 27.06 19.12 -26.54
CA ARG A 618 28.30 19.02 -27.34
C ARG A 618 28.47 20.23 -28.30
N VAL A 619 28.75 21.41 -27.77
CA VAL A 619 29.13 22.60 -28.57
C VAL A 619 30.45 23.15 -28.03
N THR A 620 31.27 23.74 -28.91
CA THR A 620 32.61 24.30 -28.66
C THR A 620 32.60 25.49 -27.67
N VAL A 621 32.25 25.21 -26.43
CA VAL A 621 32.40 26.07 -25.26
C VAL A 621 32.93 25.13 -24.18
N ASP A 622 34.15 25.38 -23.69
CA ASP A 622 34.79 24.57 -22.64
C ASP A 622 33.80 24.20 -21.53
N GLN A 623 33.86 22.96 -21.04
CA GLN A 623 33.11 22.38 -19.90
C GLN A 623 33.16 23.21 -18.59
N SER A 624 33.83 24.35 -18.60
CA SER A 624 34.00 25.28 -17.48
C SER A 624 33.29 26.64 -17.67
N ASN A 625 32.52 26.84 -18.75
CA ASN A 625 31.88 28.14 -19.03
C ASN A 625 30.35 28.05 -19.05
N ARG A 626 29.72 28.61 -18.00
CA ARG A 626 28.30 28.95 -17.93
C ARG A 626 27.81 29.65 -19.22
N LEU A 627 26.59 29.35 -19.64
CA LEU A 627 25.93 29.86 -20.82
C LEU A 627 25.86 31.41 -20.85
N PRO A 628 25.99 32.06 -22.02
CA PRO A 628 25.88 33.52 -22.13
C PRO A 628 24.51 34.06 -21.70
N VAL A 629 24.48 35.31 -21.20
CA VAL A 629 23.26 36.07 -20.91
C VAL A 629 22.34 36.11 -22.13
N GLY A 630 21.06 35.83 -21.92
CA GLY A 630 20.05 35.84 -22.97
C GLY A 630 18.91 34.86 -22.73
N THR A 631 17.99 34.81 -23.69
CA THR A 631 16.81 33.95 -23.66
C THR A 631 17.13 32.55 -24.21
N TYR A 632 16.67 31.54 -23.46
CA TYR A 632 16.67 30.12 -23.79
C TYR A 632 15.24 29.60 -23.71
N PHE A 633 14.98 28.43 -24.27
CA PHE A 633 13.65 27.82 -24.31
C PHE A 633 13.69 26.46 -23.63
N TYR A 634 12.65 26.10 -22.90
CA TYR A 634 12.54 24.78 -22.28
C TYR A 634 11.33 24.02 -22.78
N ILE A 635 11.44 22.69 -22.72
CA ILE A 635 10.33 21.74 -22.82
C ILE A 635 10.45 20.86 -21.57
N LEU A 636 9.38 20.80 -20.79
CA LEU A 636 9.23 19.97 -19.60
C LEU A 636 8.13 18.96 -19.88
N ASP A 637 8.50 17.69 -19.92
CA ASP A 637 7.57 16.56 -19.97
C ASP A 637 7.42 16.04 -18.53
N TYR A 638 6.20 15.81 -18.03
CA TYR A 638 5.93 15.26 -16.69
C TYR A 638 4.71 14.32 -16.74
N GLU A 639 4.65 13.38 -15.81
CA GLU A 639 3.61 12.36 -15.69
C GLU A 639 2.74 12.67 -14.48
N GLU A 640 1.44 12.88 -14.69
CA GLU A 640 0.45 13.03 -13.60
C GLU A 640 0.25 11.70 -12.84
N PRO A 641 -0.25 11.72 -11.59
CA PRO A 641 -0.51 10.51 -10.79
C PRO A 641 -1.36 9.45 -11.53
N ASN A 642 -2.27 9.89 -12.41
CA ASN A 642 -3.10 9.03 -13.26
C ASN A 642 -2.35 8.38 -14.45
N GLY A 643 -1.03 8.56 -14.58
CA GLY A 643 -0.18 8.04 -15.66
C GLY A 643 -0.25 8.82 -16.98
N THR A 644 -0.89 10.00 -17.00
CA THR A 644 -0.99 10.83 -18.20
C THR A 644 0.23 11.72 -18.37
N MET A 645 0.90 11.61 -19.52
CA MET A 645 2.01 12.51 -19.87
C MET A 645 1.51 13.89 -20.32
N LYS A 646 1.94 14.93 -19.61
CA LYS A 646 1.75 16.35 -19.99
C LYS A 646 3.07 16.98 -20.44
N GLN A 647 2.94 18.10 -21.16
CA GLN A 647 4.09 18.87 -21.66
C GLN A 647 3.87 20.37 -21.46
N LEU A 648 4.83 21.00 -20.78
CA LEU A 648 4.96 22.44 -20.64
C LEU A 648 6.14 22.96 -21.47
N SER A 649 5.99 24.13 -22.06
CA SER A 649 7.07 24.78 -22.78
C SER A 649 7.04 26.28 -22.59
N GLY A 650 8.22 26.88 -22.53
CA GLY A 650 8.34 28.30 -22.25
C GLY A 650 9.75 28.82 -22.54
N TYR A 651 10.08 29.94 -21.92
CA TYR A 651 11.40 30.54 -22.02
C TYR A 651 11.98 30.81 -20.65
N ILE A 652 13.30 30.78 -20.57
CA ILE A 652 14.06 31.23 -19.40
C ILE A 652 15.04 32.32 -19.84
N TYR A 653 15.25 33.31 -18.99
CA TYR A 653 16.19 34.39 -19.20
C TYR A 653 17.34 34.25 -18.21
N ILE A 654 18.52 33.95 -18.73
CA ILE A 654 19.74 33.95 -17.93
C ILE A 654 20.26 35.37 -17.86
N ASN A 655 20.32 35.93 -16.66
CA ASN A 655 20.92 37.21 -16.33
C ASN A 655 22.13 37.00 -15.40
N ARG A 656 23.05 37.97 -15.33
CA ARG A 656 24.20 37.92 -14.41
C ARG A 656 24.51 39.28 -13.82
#